data_AF-F5LP46-F1
#
_entry.id   AF-F5LP46-F1
#
_cell.length_a   1.000
_cell.length_b   1.000
_cell.length_c   1.000
_cell.angle_alpha   90.00
_cell.angle_beta   90.00
_cell.angle_gamma   90.00
#
_symmetry.space_group_name_H-M   'P 1'
#
loop_
_entity.id
_entity.type
_entity.pdbx_description
1 polymer ?
#
loop_
_entity_poly.entity_id
_entity_poly.type
_entity_poly.pdbx_seq_one_letter_code
_entity_poly.pdbx_strand_id
1 'polypeptide(L)'
;MALVGMAVPFRAGMPQAHMADAGSQALGSGTTIAGGTPDHPNILSDKTKQTGAATEAASTGRGGTPPPVGAGAGVAAQPVKPPPAPGSRLVQVTEPETGIAIAPTIVTELRSKEQLEELSGPAKPATVILHVSSGLRITDPSGKTELGTLEAVLDGLGRRMIPAFYVRDGETADRVAGLLKKSGIEDAFVVSDQGELVKRARTLYPAVRGIVDFSSAGNLSADDLLNIRRKTTASLAKIAILPGASASRSSVAYLQQRLIVVWTKEAGTKTSPELGLHTLITAGVNGIVTDSPKAAYKALKVYSHGNTLIRKPYIIGHRGMPSKAPENTIVSNRLGLEAGADFIENDMYLTKDGRLVIIHDPLLESTTNGKGKVEDFTLAQLKKLNANKPYPAGFPYVQIPTLEEQIDLARSQGKMIMAEMKSKNPAAMDAFVKVVKDKGAEDLINTMAFNPDQLKRLSELMPEMPMGLLTGETANEANIDGSLTNTLRLMQLRNTTFNTTYKGLGPNFMEAAKHRGVLISPWTFNDKSNFAKFFCYGAFGLTTDYAFWASDWAAYVKPVQDHIVVGNYESKDLSVLVETFKGDRLEKAADVILLDGESSVEAYGSRITAKRPGKAHALLRYTAVIDGGSKYDLYTQPITLEVREIKEPS
;
A
#
# COMPACT_ATOMS: atom_id res chain seq x y z
N MET A 1 11.62 -20.37 -46.10
CA MET A 1 11.33 -21.65 -45.40
C MET A 1 10.11 -21.43 -44.53
N ALA A 2 9.12 -22.32 -44.58
CA ALA A 2 7.86 -22.19 -43.85
C ALA A 2 7.48 -23.54 -43.21
N LEU A 3 6.98 -23.47 -41.97
CA LEU A 3 6.32 -24.51 -41.14
C LEU A 3 5.88 -23.71 -39.89
N VAL A 4 4.61 -23.37 -39.65
CA VAL A 4 3.42 -24.21 -39.43
C VAL A 4 3.62 -25.19 -38.26
N GLY A 5 3.04 -24.83 -37.11
CA GLY A 5 2.88 -25.67 -35.92
C GLY A 5 1.51 -25.41 -35.31
N MET A 6 0.67 -26.45 -35.21
CA MET A 6 -0.74 -26.35 -34.86
C MET A 6 -0.98 -26.16 -33.35
N ALA A 7 -2.02 -25.40 -32.99
CA ALA A 7 -2.60 -25.40 -31.66
C ALA A 7 -3.62 -26.54 -31.50
N VAL A 8 -3.60 -27.23 -30.36
CA VAL A 8 -4.56 -28.29 -30.00
C VAL A 8 -5.41 -27.79 -28.81
N PRO A 9 -6.75 -27.84 -28.88
CA PRO A 9 -7.60 -27.45 -27.76
C PRO A 9 -7.76 -28.60 -26.76
N PHE A 10 -7.43 -28.34 -25.49
CA PHE A 10 -7.68 -29.27 -24.39
C PHE A 10 -9.16 -29.23 -23.98
N ARG A 11 -9.89 -30.34 -24.12
CA ARG A 11 -11.18 -30.57 -23.45
C ARG A 11 -10.92 -31.19 -22.07
N ALA A 12 -11.43 -30.56 -21.02
CA ALA A 12 -11.58 -31.18 -19.71
C ALA A 12 -13.07 -31.30 -19.39
N GLY A 13 -13.56 -32.54 -19.23
CA GLY A 13 -14.90 -32.81 -18.71
C GLY A 13 -14.84 -33.10 -17.21
N MET A 14 -15.78 -32.56 -16.45
CA MET A 14 -16.11 -33.03 -15.10
C MET A 14 -17.57 -33.49 -15.10
N PRO A 15 -17.92 -34.61 -14.42
CA PRO A 15 -19.29 -35.07 -14.33
C PRO A 15 -20.09 -34.26 -13.30
N GLN A 16 -21.29 -33.84 -13.67
CA GLN A 16 -22.29 -33.33 -12.73
C GLN A 16 -22.88 -34.49 -11.92
N ALA A 17 -23.00 -34.33 -10.60
CA ALA A 17 -23.80 -35.21 -9.77
C ALA A 17 -25.22 -34.62 -9.61
N HIS A 18 -26.24 -35.46 -9.83
CA HIS A 18 -27.64 -35.07 -9.70
C HIS A 18 -28.01 -34.79 -8.22
N MET A 19 -28.81 -33.74 -8.00
CA MET A 19 -29.83 -33.76 -6.96
C MET A 19 -31.20 -33.65 -7.63
N ALA A 20 -32.14 -34.48 -7.18
CA ALA A 20 -33.47 -34.59 -7.75
C ALA A 20 -34.42 -33.55 -7.15
N ASP A 21 -35.25 -32.98 -8.01
CA ASP A 21 -36.38 -32.14 -7.65
C ASP A 21 -37.60 -33.03 -7.34
N ALA A 22 -38.42 -32.63 -6.37
CA ALA A 22 -39.64 -33.32 -5.97
C ALA A 22 -40.70 -32.28 -5.56
N GLY A 23 -41.59 -31.97 -6.49
CA GLY A 23 -42.48 -30.82 -6.40
C GLY A 23 -43.76 -31.02 -5.58
N SER A 24 -44.30 -29.88 -5.17
CA SER A 24 -45.73 -29.53 -5.05
C SER A 24 -46.77 -30.60 -4.67
N GLN A 25 -47.60 -30.27 -3.67
CA GLN A 25 -49.03 -30.10 -3.92
C GLN A 25 -49.67 -29.15 -2.91
N ALA A 26 -50.71 -28.43 -3.35
CA ALA A 26 -51.48 -27.50 -2.55
C ALA A 26 -52.92 -28.02 -2.35
N LEU A 27 -53.51 -27.75 -1.18
CA LEU A 27 -54.97 -27.74 -0.97
C LEU A 27 -55.30 -26.69 0.10
N GLY A 28 -56.42 -25.99 -0.06
CA GLY A 28 -56.83 -24.88 0.80
C GLY A 28 -58.14 -25.13 1.57
N SER A 29 -58.77 -24.04 2.02
CA SER A 29 -59.89 -23.96 2.98
C SER A 29 -59.50 -24.31 4.42
N GLY A 30 -60.03 -23.66 5.48
CA GLY A 30 -60.92 -22.50 5.52
C GLY A 30 -61.69 -22.43 6.85
N THR A 31 -62.04 -21.21 7.29
CA THR A 31 -63.01 -20.88 8.37
C THR A 31 -62.48 -20.79 9.83
N THR A 32 -62.78 -19.62 10.40
CA THR A 32 -62.84 -19.12 11.79
C THR A 32 -63.29 -20.13 12.88
N ILE A 33 -63.02 -19.97 14.18
CA ILE A 33 -63.43 -18.88 15.12
C ILE A 33 -62.55 -18.82 16.41
N ALA A 34 -62.30 -17.58 16.89
CA ALA A 34 -61.98 -17.05 18.24
C ALA A 34 -61.19 -17.82 19.33
N GLY A 35 -60.34 -17.06 20.06
CA GLY A 35 -60.18 -17.22 21.52
C GLY A 35 -58.79 -16.91 22.12
N GLY A 36 -58.66 -15.81 22.88
CA GLY A 36 -57.70 -15.70 24.00
C GLY A 36 -56.37 -14.95 23.77
N THR A 37 -56.32 -13.68 24.19
CA THR A 37 -55.17 -13.06 24.87
C THR A 37 -55.07 -13.60 26.31
N PRO A 38 -53.90 -13.69 26.98
CA PRO A 38 -53.10 -12.51 27.36
C PRO A 38 -51.56 -12.67 27.42
N ASP A 39 -50.91 -11.58 27.83
CA ASP A 39 -49.46 -11.34 28.00
C ASP A 39 -48.70 -12.21 29.03
N HIS A 40 -47.36 -12.03 29.01
CA HIS A 40 -46.32 -12.25 30.05
C HIS A 40 -45.28 -13.36 29.78
N PRO A 41 -44.05 -13.29 30.37
CA PRO A 41 -43.26 -12.08 30.73
C PRO A 41 -41.73 -12.18 30.43
N ASN A 42 -41.03 -11.05 30.59
CA ASN A 42 -39.58 -11.00 30.80
C ASN A 42 -39.17 -11.57 32.17
N ILE A 43 -38.02 -12.28 32.24
CA ILE A 43 -37.23 -12.42 33.48
C ILE A 43 -35.73 -12.22 33.19
N LEU A 44 -35.17 -11.19 33.82
CA LEU A 44 -33.72 -10.99 33.98
C LEU A 44 -33.22 -11.79 35.19
N SER A 45 -31.93 -12.18 35.19
CA SER A 45 -31.22 -12.46 36.44
C SER A 45 -29.81 -11.89 36.41
N ASP A 46 -29.39 -11.36 37.56
CA ASP A 46 -28.26 -10.45 37.75
C ASP A 46 -27.27 -11.07 38.74
N LYS A 47 -25.96 -10.85 38.53
CA LYS A 47 -24.88 -11.08 39.51
C LYS A 47 -23.73 -10.10 39.33
N THR A 48 -23.88 -8.91 39.89
CA THR A 48 -22.76 -8.05 40.29
C THR A 48 -22.15 -8.50 41.63
N LYS A 49 -20.87 -8.18 41.87
CA LYS A 49 -20.26 -8.22 43.20
C LYS A 49 -19.33 -7.02 43.41
N GLN A 50 -19.61 -6.25 44.46
CA GLN A 50 -18.81 -5.13 44.94
C GLN A 50 -17.83 -5.57 46.03
N THR A 51 -16.68 -4.89 46.09
CA THR A 51 -15.90 -4.56 47.30
C THR A 51 -15.17 -3.26 46.98
N GLY A 52 -15.10 -2.20 47.79
CA GLY A 52 -15.37 -2.09 49.23
C GLY A 52 -14.09 -1.59 49.91
N ALA A 53 -14.00 -0.30 50.24
CA ALA A 53 -12.79 0.35 50.76
C ALA A 53 -12.95 0.82 52.22
N ALA A 54 -11.89 0.73 53.02
CA ALA A 54 -11.75 1.31 54.36
C ALA A 54 -10.26 1.50 54.73
N THR A 55 -9.99 2.32 55.75
CA THR A 55 -8.68 2.96 56.05
C THR A 55 -8.08 2.59 57.42
N GLU A 56 -6.85 3.10 57.66
CA GLU A 56 -6.16 3.35 58.96
C GLU A 56 -5.13 2.35 59.56
N ALA A 57 -3.85 2.77 59.46
CA ALA A 57 -2.81 2.96 60.50
C ALA A 57 -2.56 1.99 61.69
N ALA A 58 -1.29 1.55 61.87
CA ALA A 58 -0.39 1.92 62.99
C ALA A 58 0.82 0.93 63.22
N SER A 59 1.89 1.44 63.83
CA SER A 59 3.25 0.89 64.08
C SER A 59 3.36 -0.45 64.87
N THR A 60 4.39 -1.31 64.71
CA THR A 60 5.83 -1.19 65.14
C THR A 60 6.65 -2.41 64.62
N GLY A 61 7.99 -2.57 64.73
CA GLY A 61 9.09 -1.64 65.08
C GLY A 61 10.43 -2.30 65.56
N ARG A 62 11.55 -2.04 64.84
CA ARG A 62 13.01 -2.26 65.15
C ARG A 62 13.67 -3.67 65.02
N GLY A 63 14.89 -3.71 64.42
CA GLY A 63 15.91 -4.74 64.72
C GLY A 63 17.08 -4.99 63.73
N GLY A 64 18.17 -4.19 63.80
CA GLY A 64 19.60 -4.57 63.59
C GLY A 64 20.15 -5.28 62.33
N THR A 65 21.21 -4.72 61.72
CA THR A 65 22.08 -5.34 60.67
C THR A 65 23.40 -5.91 61.24
N PRO A 66 24.06 -6.87 60.55
CA PRO A 66 25.34 -6.58 59.86
C PRO A 66 25.52 -7.26 58.46
N PRO A 67 26.63 -6.99 57.70
CA PRO A 67 26.72 -7.20 56.23
C PRO A 67 27.72 -8.33 55.80
N PRO A 68 28.31 -8.34 54.57
CA PRO A 68 27.70 -8.88 53.34
C PRO A 68 28.57 -9.94 52.60
N VAL A 69 27.98 -10.74 51.70
CA VAL A 69 28.72 -11.40 50.59
C VAL A 69 27.86 -11.35 49.33
N GLY A 70 28.46 -10.98 48.19
CA GLY A 70 27.73 -10.55 47.00
C GLY A 70 27.46 -11.62 45.94
N ALA A 71 26.49 -11.32 45.08
CA ALA A 71 26.32 -11.92 43.76
C ALA A 71 26.11 -10.78 42.76
N GLY A 72 26.91 -10.74 41.68
CA GLY A 72 26.91 -9.62 40.73
C GLY A 72 25.64 -9.59 39.87
N ALA A 73 24.89 -8.49 39.93
CA ALA A 73 23.84 -8.20 38.97
C ALA A 73 24.47 -7.75 37.64
N GLY A 74 24.25 -8.53 36.58
CA GLY A 74 24.57 -8.10 35.21
C GLY A 74 23.75 -6.86 34.86
N VAL A 75 24.43 -5.76 34.50
CA VAL A 75 23.77 -4.49 34.16
C VAL A 75 22.93 -4.69 32.90
N ALA A 76 21.60 -4.59 33.04
CA ALA A 76 20.72 -4.45 31.90
C ALA A 76 21.05 -3.12 31.20
N ALA A 77 21.55 -3.21 29.96
CA ALA A 77 21.87 -2.04 29.16
C ALA A 77 20.59 -1.22 28.92
N GLN A 78 20.52 -0.02 29.51
CA GLN A 78 19.43 0.89 29.20
C GLN A 78 19.51 1.33 27.73
N PRO A 79 18.37 1.48 27.04
CA PRO A 79 18.36 2.00 25.68
C PRO A 79 18.93 3.42 25.70
N VAL A 80 20.02 3.63 24.96
CA VAL A 80 20.65 4.95 24.82
C VAL A 80 19.63 5.88 24.17
N LYS A 81 19.03 6.77 24.97
CA LYS A 81 18.12 7.80 24.46
C LYS A 81 18.95 8.72 23.55
N PRO A 82 18.60 8.85 22.25
CA PRO A 82 19.33 9.74 21.36
C PRO A 82 19.25 11.18 21.88
N PRO A 83 20.27 12.02 21.62
CA PRO A 83 20.24 13.41 22.04
C PRO A 83 18.98 14.10 21.49
N PRO A 84 18.37 15.03 22.24
CA PRO A 84 17.17 15.73 21.78
C PRO A 84 17.46 16.41 20.45
N ALA A 85 16.66 16.09 19.43
CA ALA A 85 16.82 16.68 18.12
C ALA A 85 16.62 18.20 18.21
N PRO A 86 17.36 19.01 17.41
CA PRO A 86 16.92 20.37 17.11
C PRO A 86 15.45 20.33 16.66
N GLY A 87 14.65 21.29 17.11
CA GLY A 87 13.19 21.27 16.90
C GLY A 87 12.82 20.99 15.43
N SER A 88 11.78 20.17 15.24
CA SER A 88 11.36 19.62 13.93
C SER A 88 11.57 20.60 12.78
N ARG A 89 12.27 20.16 11.74
CA ARG A 89 12.47 20.88 10.48
C ARG A 89 11.57 20.35 9.35
N LEU A 90 10.56 19.56 9.70
CA LEU A 90 9.61 18.99 8.75
C LEU A 90 8.88 20.10 7.97
N VAL A 91 8.76 19.93 6.66
CA VAL A 91 7.99 20.80 5.76
C VAL A 91 6.50 20.58 5.98
N GLN A 92 5.79 21.69 6.20
CA GLN A 92 4.34 21.74 6.34
C GLN A 92 3.69 21.87 4.96
N VAL A 93 3.43 20.71 4.35
CA VAL A 93 2.76 20.59 3.05
C VAL A 93 1.27 20.92 3.21
N THR A 94 0.68 21.58 2.22
CA THR A 94 -0.78 21.77 2.15
C THR A 94 -1.42 20.60 1.41
N GLU A 95 -2.40 19.94 2.05
CA GLU A 95 -3.18 18.90 1.41
C GLU A 95 -4.19 19.48 0.40
N PRO A 96 -4.50 18.73 -0.68
CA PRO A 96 -5.57 19.09 -1.60
C PRO A 96 -6.95 19.00 -0.94
N GLU A 97 -7.87 19.86 -1.35
CA GLU A 97 -9.30 19.69 -1.09
C GLU A 97 -9.83 18.56 -1.97
N THR A 98 -10.04 17.38 -1.39
CA THR A 98 -10.53 16.18 -2.06
C THR A 98 -11.00 15.15 -1.04
N GLY A 99 -11.86 14.21 -1.46
CA GLY A 99 -12.22 13.03 -0.68
C GLY A 99 -11.27 11.84 -0.87
N ILE A 100 -10.26 11.94 -1.75
CA ILE A 100 -9.28 10.86 -1.98
C ILE A 100 -8.41 10.65 -0.75
N ALA A 101 -8.50 9.47 -0.14
CA ALA A 101 -7.57 9.05 0.91
C ALA A 101 -6.14 8.91 0.34
N ILE A 102 -5.17 9.53 1.00
CA ILE A 102 -3.77 9.52 0.58
C ILE A 102 -3.62 10.15 -0.82
N ALA A 103 -4.27 11.28 -1.09
CA ALA A 103 -4.32 11.92 -2.40
C ALA A 103 -2.92 12.11 -3.06
N PRO A 104 -2.79 11.98 -4.40
CA PRO A 104 -1.50 12.09 -5.08
C PRO A 104 -0.72 13.35 -4.70
N THR A 105 0.58 13.19 -4.43
CA THR A 105 1.51 14.29 -4.20
C THR A 105 1.58 15.17 -5.45
N ILE A 106 1.20 16.45 -5.38
CA ILE A 106 1.39 17.38 -6.50
C ILE A 106 2.82 17.89 -6.49
N VAL A 107 3.52 17.71 -7.60
CA VAL A 107 4.94 18.02 -7.79
C VAL A 107 5.07 18.92 -9.01
N THR A 108 6.01 19.86 -8.99
CA THR A 108 6.34 20.67 -10.18
C THR A 108 7.85 20.76 -10.36
N GLU A 109 8.31 21.01 -11.59
CA GLU A 109 9.68 21.43 -11.86
C GLU A 109 9.76 22.95 -11.82
N LEU A 110 10.79 23.51 -11.18
CA LEU A 110 11.05 24.95 -11.29
C LEU A 110 11.69 25.24 -12.65
N ARG A 111 11.02 26.08 -13.45
CA ARG A 111 11.40 26.44 -14.83
C ARG A 111 11.74 27.92 -15.01
N SER A 112 11.20 28.80 -14.16
CA SER A 112 11.44 30.25 -14.24
C SER A 112 11.51 30.91 -12.85
N LYS A 113 11.91 32.19 -12.79
CA LYS A 113 11.97 32.96 -11.53
C LYS A 113 10.58 33.40 -11.09
N GLU A 114 9.78 33.82 -12.05
CA GLU A 114 8.39 34.26 -11.90
C GLU A 114 7.53 33.12 -11.32
N GLN A 115 7.79 31.88 -11.75
CA GLN A 115 7.15 30.70 -11.19
C GLN A 115 7.40 30.58 -9.67
N LEU A 116 8.62 30.84 -9.18
CA LEU A 116 8.93 30.76 -7.74
C LEU A 116 8.05 31.71 -6.91
N GLU A 117 7.77 32.90 -7.45
CA GLU A 117 6.85 33.86 -6.83
C GLU A 117 5.40 33.37 -6.88
N GLU A 118 4.94 32.80 -8.00
CA GLU A 118 3.61 32.18 -8.11
C GLU A 118 3.40 31.00 -7.14
N LEU A 119 4.44 30.21 -6.85
CA LEU A 119 4.38 29.11 -5.89
C LEU A 119 4.14 29.58 -4.44
N SER A 120 4.15 30.90 -4.17
CA SER A 120 3.76 31.45 -2.87
C SER A 120 2.24 31.43 -2.63
N GLY A 121 1.42 31.28 -3.67
CA GLY A 121 -0.04 31.33 -3.64
C GLY A 121 -0.74 30.08 -3.06
N PRO A 122 -2.08 30.02 -3.11
CA PRO A 122 -2.87 28.97 -2.46
C PRO A 122 -2.72 27.58 -3.11
N ALA A 123 -2.39 27.51 -4.39
CA ALA A 123 -2.24 26.25 -5.15
C ALA A 123 -0.78 25.77 -5.23
N LYS A 124 -0.01 25.98 -4.15
CA LYS A 124 1.41 25.58 -4.06
C LYS A 124 1.54 24.04 -4.06
N PRO A 125 2.46 23.45 -4.85
CA PRO A 125 2.69 22.01 -4.87
C PRO A 125 3.30 21.51 -3.55
N ALA A 126 3.20 20.21 -3.30
CA ALA A 126 3.82 19.58 -2.13
C ALA A 126 5.35 19.48 -2.25
N THR A 127 5.86 19.26 -3.46
CA THR A 127 7.29 19.11 -3.76
C THR A 127 7.67 19.94 -4.98
N VAL A 128 8.86 20.55 -4.94
CA VAL A 128 9.43 21.28 -6.09
C VAL A 128 10.75 20.64 -6.49
N ILE A 129 10.82 20.19 -7.74
CA ILE A 129 12.04 19.68 -8.35
C ILE A 129 12.91 20.86 -8.79
N LEU A 130 14.12 20.91 -8.25
CA LEU A 130 15.11 21.96 -8.47
C LEU A 130 16.29 21.37 -9.23
N HIS A 131 16.50 21.79 -10.48
CA HIS A 131 17.69 21.37 -11.24
C HIS A 131 18.91 22.13 -10.74
N VAL A 132 19.96 21.40 -10.38
CA VAL A 132 21.16 21.97 -9.75
C VAL A 132 22.37 21.82 -10.67
N SER A 133 23.09 22.91 -10.85
CA SER A 133 24.40 22.94 -11.52
C SER A 133 25.53 22.57 -10.55
N SER A 134 26.70 22.19 -11.08
CA SER A 134 27.89 21.93 -10.26
C SER A 134 28.23 23.10 -9.34
N GLY A 135 28.03 24.34 -9.79
CA GLY A 135 28.18 25.57 -9.00
C GLY A 135 27.20 25.76 -7.83
N LEU A 136 26.29 24.83 -7.56
CA LEU A 136 25.15 24.97 -6.62
C LEU A 136 24.20 26.14 -6.96
N ARG A 137 24.08 26.47 -8.24
CA ARG A 137 23.05 27.38 -8.77
C ARG A 137 21.86 26.56 -9.24
N ILE A 138 20.65 27.05 -8.97
CA ILE A 138 19.41 26.46 -9.49
C ILE A 138 19.22 26.91 -10.94
N THR A 139 18.91 25.97 -11.82
CA THR A 139 18.67 26.21 -13.24
C THR A 139 17.27 25.77 -13.64
N ASP A 140 16.86 26.16 -14.85
CA ASP A 140 15.78 25.49 -15.56
C ASP A 140 16.16 24.02 -15.87
N PRO A 141 15.19 23.17 -16.26
CA PRO A 141 15.47 21.76 -16.54
C PRO A 141 16.44 21.48 -17.70
N SER A 142 16.66 22.45 -18.61
CA SER A 142 17.68 22.34 -19.66
C SER A 142 19.10 22.70 -19.21
N GLY A 143 19.26 23.25 -18.00
CA GLY A 143 20.55 23.67 -17.44
C GLY A 143 21.12 24.97 -18.04
N LYS A 144 20.34 25.70 -18.85
CA LYS A 144 20.82 26.86 -19.63
C LYS A 144 20.52 28.19 -18.96
N THR A 145 19.43 28.27 -18.20
CA THR A 145 18.95 29.50 -17.57
C THR A 145 19.08 29.39 -16.07
N GLU A 146 19.81 30.31 -15.45
CA GLU A 146 19.93 30.36 -13.99
C GLU A 146 18.70 31.01 -13.35
N LEU A 147 18.08 30.31 -12.40
CA LEU A 147 16.92 30.75 -11.65
C LEU A 147 17.29 31.35 -10.28
N GLY A 148 18.45 31.00 -9.72
CA GLY A 148 19.01 31.70 -8.55
C GLY A 148 20.07 30.91 -7.78
N THR A 149 20.51 31.48 -6.66
CA THR A 149 21.25 30.74 -5.62
C THR A 149 20.34 29.68 -5.00
N LEU A 150 20.95 28.55 -4.61
CA LEU A 150 20.26 27.51 -3.86
C LEU A 150 19.66 28.05 -2.54
N GLU A 151 20.37 28.94 -1.85
CA GLU A 151 19.90 29.60 -0.63
C GLU A 151 18.60 30.40 -0.86
N ALA A 152 18.60 31.34 -1.84
CA ALA A 152 17.42 32.19 -2.08
C ALA A 152 16.21 31.39 -2.58
N VAL A 153 16.42 30.32 -3.35
CA VAL A 153 15.33 29.42 -3.75
C VAL A 153 14.78 28.65 -2.56
N LEU A 154 15.63 28.14 -1.65
CA LEU A 154 15.19 27.47 -0.44
C LEU A 154 14.45 28.40 0.52
N ASP A 155 14.87 29.65 0.66
CA ASP A 155 14.14 30.67 1.43
C ASP A 155 12.77 30.97 0.82
N GLY A 156 12.68 31.06 -0.52
CA GLY A 156 11.43 31.23 -1.26
C GLY A 156 10.46 30.05 -1.09
N LEU A 157 10.95 28.81 -1.10
CA LEU A 157 10.13 27.64 -0.76
C LEU A 157 9.69 27.69 0.72
N GLY A 158 10.64 27.98 1.61
CA GLY A 158 10.49 27.93 3.05
C GLY A 158 10.04 26.55 3.53
N ARG A 159 9.40 26.49 4.69
CA ARG A 159 8.86 25.23 5.25
C ARG A 159 7.51 24.81 4.65
N ARG A 160 7.23 25.16 3.39
CA ARG A 160 5.91 24.98 2.75
C ARG A 160 5.90 23.95 1.62
N MET A 161 7.06 23.67 1.03
CA MET A 161 7.24 22.78 -0.12
C MET A 161 8.54 21.99 0.05
N ILE A 162 8.52 20.69 -0.24
CA ILE A 162 9.68 19.82 -0.09
C ILE A 162 10.63 20.03 -1.27
N PRO A 163 11.91 20.40 -1.06
CA PRO A 163 12.86 20.52 -2.17
C PRO A 163 13.31 19.13 -2.65
N ALA A 164 13.36 18.96 -3.96
CA ALA A 164 13.84 17.74 -4.62
C ALA A 164 14.95 18.09 -5.61
N PHE A 165 16.21 17.84 -5.24
CA PHE A 165 17.37 18.28 -6.01
C PHE A 165 17.67 17.33 -7.17
N TYR A 166 17.45 17.77 -8.40
CA TYR A 166 17.80 17.04 -9.61
C TYR A 166 19.29 17.23 -9.89
N VAL A 167 20.04 16.13 -9.91
CA VAL A 167 21.49 16.12 -10.13
C VAL A 167 21.84 15.33 -11.38
N ARG A 168 22.79 15.83 -12.17
CA ARG A 168 23.16 15.27 -13.50
C ARG A 168 24.57 14.69 -13.57
N ASP A 169 25.38 14.92 -12.53
CA ASP A 169 26.76 14.47 -12.42
C ASP A 169 27.15 14.20 -10.95
N GLY A 170 28.31 13.57 -10.75
CA GLY A 170 28.81 13.18 -9.43
C GLY A 170 29.34 14.33 -8.56
N GLU A 171 29.85 15.42 -9.13
CA GLU A 171 30.29 16.58 -8.35
C GLU A 171 29.08 17.30 -7.75
N THR A 172 28.05 17.54 -8.56
CA THR A 172 26.78 18.12 -8.12
C THR A 172 26.12 17.26 -7.05
N ALA A 173 26.08 15.93 -7.23
CA ALA A 173 25.53 15.00 -6.23
C ALA A 173 26.26 15.09 -4.87
N ASP A 174 27.59 15.14 -4.88
CA ASP A 174 28.41 15.26 -3.66
C ASP A 174 28.21 16.62 -2.99
N ARG A 175 28.22 17.71 -3.76
CA ARG A 175 28.06 19.08 -3.25
C ARG A 175 26.67 19.31 -2.66
N VAL A 176 25.62 18.80 -3.29
CA VAL A 176 24.24 18.83 -2.75
C VAL A 176 24.16 18.04 -1.46
N ALA A 177 24.63 16.77 -1.43
CA ALA A 177 24.59 15.96 -0.21
C ALA A 177 25.41 16.58 0.94
N GLY A 178 26.59 17.13 0.64
CA GLY A 178 27.44 17.82 1.59
C GLY A 178 26.79 19.09 2.17
N LEU A 179 26.14 19.90 1.33
CA LEU A 179 25.42 21.09 1.79
C LEU A 179 24.22 20.72 2.67
N LEU A 180 23.37 19.77 2.25
CA LEU A 180 22.20 19.36 3.03
C LEU A 180 22.60 18.81 4.41
N LYS A 181 23.70 18.06 4.46
CA LYS A 181 24.31 17.57 5.70
C LYS A 181 24.84 18.71 6.58
N LYS A 182 25.55 19.68 6.01
CA LYS A 182 26.08 20.87 6.72
C LYS A 182 24.96 21.75 7.26
N SER A 183 23.90 21.96 6.49
CA SER A 183 22.74 22.78 6.86
C SER A 183 21.74 22.03 7.75
N GLY A 184 21.84 20.70 7.87
CA GLY A 184 20.91 19.86 8.63
C GLY A 184 19.51 19.82 8.02
N ILE A 185 19.42 19.73 6.69
CA ILE A 185 18.17 19.64 5.93
C ILE A 185 17.90 18.16 5.65
N GLU A 186 17.18 17.51 6.55
CA GLU A 186 16.79 16.10 6.43
C GLU A 186 15.55 15.91 5.55
N ASP A 187 14.70 16.94 5.45
CA ASP A 187 13.42 16.87 4.74
C ASP A 187 13.51 17.32 3.28
N ALA A 188 14.33 16.60 2.51
CA ALA A 188 14.52 16.81 1.08
C ALA A 188 14.59 15.49 0.29
N PHE A 189 14.53 15.59 -1.03
CA PHE A 189 14.83 14.50 -1.97
C PHE A 189 16.09 14.82 -2.80
N VAL A 190 16.75 13.76 -3.29
CA VAL A 190 17.68 13.81 -4.43
C VAL A 190 17.06 13.01 -5.58
N VAL A 191 17.12 13.56 -6.79
CA VAL A 191 16.49 13.03 -8.01
C VAL A 191 17.55 12.91 -9.10
N SER A 192 17.50 11.86 -9.91
CA SER A 192 18.27 11.76 -11.15
C SER A 192 17.68 10.68 -12.06
N ASP A 193 17.93 10.79 -13.36
CA ASP A 193 17.76 9.71 -14.34
C ASP A 193 18.85 8.62 -14.20
N GLN A 194 19.98 8.97 -13.58
CA GLN A 194 21.08 8.08 -13.24
C GLN A 194 20.99 7.64 -11.76
N GLY A 195 20.50 6.42 -11.54
CA GLY A 195 20.28 5.87 -10.20
C GLY A 195 21.53 5.83 -9.31
N GLU A 196 22.71 5.67 -9.90
CA GLU A 196 24.00 5.73 -9.23
C GLU A 196 24.30 7.11 -8.61
N LEU A 197 23.81 8.21 -9.19
CA LEU A 197 23.96 9.56 -8.61
C LEU A 197 23.06 9.73 -7.38
N VAL A 198 21.84 9.19 -7.44
CA VAL A 198 20.92 9.12 -6.29
C VAL A 198 21.58 8.30 -5.17
N LYS A 199 22.12 7.12 -5.51
CA LYS A 199 22.84 6.25 -4.57
C LYS A 199 24.03 6.95 -3.91
N ARG A 200 24.83 7.68 -4.70
CA ARG A 200 26.01 8.43 -4.24
C ARG A 200 25.62 9.47 -3.19
N ALA A 201 24.67 10.34 -3.51
CA ALA A 201 24.16 11.35 -2.58
C ALA A 201 23.55 10.74 -1.31
N ARG A 202 22.74 9.68 -1.47
CA ARG A 202 22.12 8.92 -0.36
C ARG A 202 23.14 8.26 0.55
N THR A 203 24.27 7.80 0.00
CA THR A 203 25.37 7.20 0.78
C THR A 203 26.13 8.25 1.59
N LEU A 204 26.35 9.45 1.03
CA LEU A 204 27.01 10.57 1.73
C LEU A 204 26.13 11.18 2.83
N TYR A 205 24.81 11.24 2.61
CA TYR A 205 23.85 11.74 3.59
C TYR A 205 22.55 10.91 3.61
N PRO A 206 22.50 9.82 4.43
CA PRO A 206 21.35 8.91 4.49
C PRO A 206 20.03 9.49 5.01
N ALA A 207 19.91 10.78 5.33
CA ALA A 207 18.66 11.38 5.82
C ALA A 207 17.67 11.75 4.69
N VAL A 208 18.16 12.28 3.56
CA VAL A 208 17.33 12.74 2.43
C VAL A 208 16.81 11.58 1.60
N ARG A 209 15.61 11.64 1.02
CA ARG A 209 15.05 10.54 0.20
C ARG A 209 15.69 10.50 -1.20
N GLY A 210 15.61 9.34 -1.85
CA GLY A 210 15.99 9.16 -3.25
C GLY A 210 14.77 8.98 -4.17
N ILE A 211 14.85 9.54 -5.37
CA ILE A 211 13.90 9.36 -6.49
C ILE A 211 14.70 9.03 -7.75
N VAL A 212 14.29 8.01 -8.51
CA VAL A 212 14.86 7.73 -9.83
C VAL A 212 13.86 8.14 -10.92
N ASP A 213 14.33 8.90 -11.90
CA ASP A 213 13.52 9.43 -12.99
C ASP A 213 13.61 8.54 -14.24
N PHE A 214 12.49 7.89 -14.56
CA PHE A 214 12.32 7.10 -15.79
C PHE A 214 11.34 7.80 -16.76
N SER A 215 11.02 9.09 -16.58
CA SER A 215 10.00 9.78 -17.37
C SER A 215 10.32 9.93 -18.86
N SER A 216 11.58 9.72 -19.25
CA SER A 216 12.06 9.66 -20.63
C SER A 216 11.95 8.27 -21.28
N ALA A 217 11.53 7.24 -20.54
CA ALA A 217 11.35 5.88 -21.08
C ALA A 217 10.20 5.81 -22.10
N GLY A 218 10.27 4.83 -22.99
CA GLY A 218 9.19 4.50 -23.91
C GLY A 218 8.05 3.71 -23.24
N ASN A 219 7.30 2.96 -24.05
CA ASN A 219 6.29 2.02 -23.56
C ASN A 219 6.97 0.94 -22.70
N LEU A 220 6.47 0.73 -21.48
CA LEU A 220 7.05 -0.19 -20.52
C LEU A 220 6.41 -1.59 -20.60
N SER A 221 7.23 -2.62 -20.81
CA SER A 221 6.84 -4.03 -20.65
C SER A 221 6.83 -4.46 -19.17
N ALA A 222 6.38 -5.69 -18.89
CA ALA A 222 6.44 -6.26 -17.54
C ALA A 222 7.90 -6.37 -17.02
N ASP A 223 8.83 -6.74 -17.90
CA ASP A 223 10.26 -6.82 -17.56
C ASP A 223 10.86 -5.42 -17.30
N ASP A 224 10.41 -4.39 -18.02
CA ASP A 224 10.82 -3.01 -17.76
C ASP A 224 10.33 -2.53 -16.39
N LEU A 225 9.10 -2.88 -15.99
CA LEU A 225 8.59 -2.57 -14.65
C LEU A 225 9.39 -3.28 -13.55
N LEU A 226 9.75 -4.55 -13.73
CA LEU A 226 10.62 -5.25 -12.78
C LEU A 226 12.02 -4.62 -12.72
N ASN A 227 12.58 -4.22 -13.87
CA ASN A 227 13.87 -3.52 -13.95
C ASN A 227 13.82 -2.11 -13.33
N ILE A 228 12.71 -1.39 -13.44
CA ILE A 228 12.47 -0.13 -12.73
C ILE A 228 12.50 -0.36 -11.21
N ARG A 229 11.81 -1.39 -10.72
CA ARG A 229 11.81 -1.77 -9.29
C ARG A 229 13.22 -2.10 -8.80
N ARG A 230 13.98 -2.91 -9.56
CA ARG A 230 15.38 -3.28 -9.28
C ARG A 230 16.27 -2.04 -9.18
N LYS A 231 16.30 -1.21 -10.23
CA LYS A 231 17.09 0.02 -10.31
C LYS A 231 16.74 1.02 -9.21
N THR A 232 15.45 1.25 -8.96
CA THR A 232 14.99 2.18 -7.91
C THR A 232 15.51 1.74 -6.53
N THR A 233 15.36 0.46 -6.21
CA THR A 233 15.78 -0.09 -4.90
C THR A 233 17.30 -0.07 -4.74
N ALA A 234 18.04 -0.53 -5.76
CA ALA A 234 19.50 -0.55 -5.76
C ALA A 234 20.13 0.85 -5.68
N SER A 235 19.36 1.89 -6.02
CA SER A 235 19.72 3.32 -5.92
C SER A 235 19.45 3.95 -4.56
N LEU A 236 19.01 3.16 -3.56
CA LEU A 236 18.57 3.64 -2.24
C LEU A 236 17.40 4.64 -2.30
N ALA A 237 16.53 4.47 -3.31
CA ALA A 237 15.31 5.23 -3.55
C ALA A 237 14.05 4.37 -3.30
N LYS A 238 12.93 5.03 -3.00
CA LYS A 238 11.59 4.41 -3.00
C LYS A 238 10.70 4.87 -4.13
N ILE A 239 11.00 6.02 -4.73
CA ILE A 239 10.13 6.66 -5.72
C ILE A 239 10.71 6.46 -7.12
N ALA A 240 9.87 6.00 -8.05
CA ALA A 240 10.15 6.00 -9.48
C ALA A 240 9.22 6.99 -10.17
N ILE A 241 9.75 7.90 -11.00
CA ILE A 241 8.93 8.76 -11.87
C ILE A 241 8.78 8.06 -13.23
N LEU A 242 7.56 7.76 -13.65
CA LEU A 242 7.27 7.11 -14.93
C LEU A 242 6.83 8.14 -16.00
N PRO A 243 6.91 7.79 -17.30
CA PRO A 243 6.24 8.55 -18.36
C PRO A 243 4.72 8.46 -18.17
N GLY A 244 4.01 9.59 -18.26
CA GLY A 244 2.55 9.63 -18.07
C GLY A 244 1.78 8.70 -19.03
N ALA A 245 2.26 8.53 -20.26
CA ALA A 245 1.66 7.61 -21.24
C ALA A 245 1.75 6.12 -20.85
N SER A 246 2.71 5.75 -20.00
CA SER A 246 2.93 4.37 -19.50
C SER A 246 2.24 4.10 -18.15
N ALA A 247 1.60 5.12 -17.57
CA ALA A 247 0.97 5.07 -16.25
C ALA A 247 -0.46 4.52 -16.30
N SER A 248 -0.58 3.23 -16.53
CA SER A 248 -1.84 2.48 -16.41
C SER A 248 -2.08 2.00 -14.98
N ARG A 249 -3.34 1.73 -14.61
CA ARG A 249 -3.68 1.13 -13.30
C ARG A 249 -2.92 -0.19 -13.05
N SER A 250 -2.66 -0.99 -14.09
CA SER A 250 -1.92 -2.26 -13.97
C SER A 250 -0.42 -2.05 -13.74
N SER A 251 0.24 -1.16 -14.49
CA SER A 251 1.67 -0.87 -14.31
C SER A 251 1.95 -0.19 -12.97
N VAL A 252 1.08 0.74 -12.55
CA VAL A 252 1.14 1.38 -11.22
C VAL A 252 0.98 0.34 -10.10
N ALA A 253 -0.05 -0.51 -10.18
CA ALA A 253 -0.29 -1.54 -9.17
C ALA A 253 0.83 -2.60 -9.11
N TYR A 254 1.40 -2.99 -10.26
CA TYR A 254 2.51 -3.94 -10.33
C TYR A 254 3.73 -3.46 -9.54
N LEU A 255 4.08 -2.17 -9.68
CA LEU A 255 5.18 -1.54 -8.95
C LEU A 255 4.86 -1.33 -7.47
N GLN A 256 3.62 -0.91 -7.14
CA GLN A 256 3.17 -0.73 -5.75
C GLN A 256 3.19 -2.05 -4.98
N GLN A 257 2.70 -3.15 -5.55
CA GLN A 257 2.82 -4.50 -4.96
C GLN A 257 4.27 -4.89 -4.64
N ARG A 258 5.25 -4.32 -5.35
CA ARG A 258 6.68 -4.57 -5.19
C ARG A 258 7.38 -3.39 -4.47
N LEU A 259 6.64 -2.72 -3.59
CA LEU A 259 7.10 -1.68 -2.65
C LEU A 259 7.76 -0.45 -3.29
N ILE A 260 7.37 -0.10 -4.52
CA ILE A 260 7.76 1.13 -5.20
C ILE A 260 6.63 2.16 -5.12
N VAL A 261 6.98 3.38 -4.76
CA VAL A 261 6.10 4.55 -4.83
C VAL A 261 6.15 5.09 -6.25
N VAL A 262 5.01 5.15 -6.93
CA VAL A 262 4.94 5.51 -8.35
C VAL A 262 4.54 6.97 -8.49
N TRP A 263 5.47 7.80 -8.95
CA TRP A 263 5.17 9.14 -9.45
C TRP A 263 5.09 9.09 -10.98
N THR A 264 4.43 10.08 -11.59
CA THR A 264 4.32 10.16 -13.05
C THR A 264 4.55 11.57 -13.54
N LYS A 265 5.31 11.72 -14.63
CA LYS A 265 5.42 12.99 -15.34
C LYS A 265 4.30 13.13 -16.34
N GLU A 266 3.47 14.15 -16.17
CA GLU A 266 2.38 14.47 -17.09
C GLU A 266 2.93 14.64 -18.51
N ALA A 267 2.31 13.95 -19.47
CA ALA A 267 2.57 14.22 -20.88
C ALA A 267 1.83 15.50 -21.25
N GLY A 268 2.55 16.55 -21.64
CA GLY A 268 2.00 17.88 -21.93
C GLY A 268 1.08 17.93 -23.16
N THR A 269 -0.13 17.37 -23.05
CA THR A 269 -1.14 17.34 -24.11
C THR A 269 -1.90 18.66 -24.15
N LYS A 270 -1.66 19.44 -25.21
CA LYS A 270 -2.23 20.79 -25.38
C LYS A 270 -3.76 20.83 -25.57
N THR A 271 -4.43 19.69 -25.71
CA THR A 271 -5.82 19.58 -26.19
C THR A 271 -6.85 19.31 -25.09
N SER A 272 -6.49 18.68 -23.97
CA SER A 272 -7.28 18.64 -22.72
C SER A 272 -6.39 18.16 -21.57
N PRO A 273 -5.66 19.05 -20.89
CA PRO A 273 -4.76 18.67 -19.80
C PRO A 273 -5.51 18.07 -18.61
N GLU A 274 -6.72 18.56 -18.31
CA GLU A 274 -7.54 18.06 -17.19
C GLU A 274 -7.93 16.58 -17.39
N LEU A 275 -8.25 16.14 -18.62
CA LEU A 275 -8.54 14.75 -18.91
C LEU A 275 -7.32 13.83 -18.64
N GLY A 276 -6.11 14.28 -19.01
CA GLY A 276 -4.86 13.57 -18.72
C GLY A 276 -4.61 13.42 -17.22
N LEU A 277 -4.87 14.46 -16.44
CA LEU A 277 -4.78 14.43 -14.97
C LEU A 277 -5.76 13.41 -14.37
N HIS A 278 -7.02 13.35 -14.84
CA HIS A 278 -7.99 12.36 -14.39
C HIS A 278 -7.56 10.91 -14.68
N THR A 279 -6.94 10.65 -15.84
CA THR A 279 -6.34 9.36 -16.17
C THR A 279 -5.24 8.98 -15.17
N LEU A 280 -4.32 9.90 -14.84
CA LEU A 280 -3.24 9.66 -13.88
C LEU A 280 -3.77 9.43 -12.46
N ILE A 281 -4.71 10.27 -12.00
CA ILE A 281 -5.36 10.12 -10.68
C ILE A 281 -6.02 8.73 -10.56
N THR A 282 -6.81 8.34 -11.56
CA THR A 282 -7.53 7.06 -11.55
C THR A 282 -6.66 5.86 -11.94
N ALA A 283 -5.41 6.06 -12.35
CA ALA A 283 -4.39 5.01 -12.41
C ALA A 283 -3.82 4.68 -11.01
N GLY A 284 -4.06 5.53 -10.00
CA GLY A 284 -3.66 5.32 -8.61
C GLY A 284 -2.25 5.80 -8.27
N VAL A 285 -1.67 6.69 -9.07
CA VAL A 285 -0.31 7.21 -8.88
C VAL A 285 -0.15 7.89 -7.51
N ASN A 286 1.01 7.72 -6.87
CA ASN A 286 1.32 8.33 -5.57
C ASN A 286 1.72 9.81 -5.70
N GLY A 287 2.06 10.28 -6.90
CA GLY A 287 2.38 11.68 -7.18
C GLY A 287 2.37 12.01 -8.66
N ILE A 288 2.12 13.27 -8.98
CA ILE A 288 1.98 13.82 -10.33
C ILE A 288 2.97 14.97 -10.47
N VAL A 289 3.96 14.82 -11.34
CA VAL A 289 4.87 15.89 -11.77
C VAL A 289 4.20 16.61 -12.94
N THR A 290 3.77 17.86 -12.71
CA THR A 290 2.99 18.67 -13.64
C THR A 290 3.55 20.08 -13.76
N ASP A 291 3.41 20.68 -14.94
CA ASP A 291 3.68 22.10 -15.18
C ASP A 291 2.50 23.00 -14.76
N SER A 292 1.36 22.41 -14.39
CA SER A 292 0.14 23.12 -13.98
C SER A 292 -0.45 22.61 -12.64
N PRO A 293 0.22 22.84 -11.49
CA PRO A 293 -0.31 22.47 -10.16
C PRO A 293 -1.75 22.93 -9.92
N LYS A 294 -2.11 24.14 -10.37
CA LYS A 294 -3.47 24.69 -10.31
C LYS A 294 -4.52 23.78 -10.97
N ALA A 295 -4.20 23.20 -12.13
CA ALA A 295 -5.07 22.27 -12.85
C ALA A 295 -5.16 20.91 -12.13
N ALA A 296 -4.05 20.41 -11.61
CA ALA A 296 -4.03 19.16 -10.82
C ALA A 296 -4.87 19.29 -9.53
N TYR A 297 -4.79 20.42 -8.82
CA TYR A 297 -5.67 20.70 -7.67
C TYR A 297 -7.14 20.82 -8.07
N LYS A 298 -7.47 21.40 -9.23
CA LYS A 298 -8.85 21.42 -9.78
C LYS A 298 -9.35 20.00 -10.05
N ALA A 299 -8.55 19.16 -10.70
CA ALA A 299 -8.90 17.77 -10.99
C ALA A 299 -9.14 16.94 -9.71
N LEU A 300 -8.34 17.16 -8.65
CA LEU A 300 -8.54 16.48 -7.36
C LEU A 300 -9.88 16.83 -6.67
N LYS A 301 -10.40 18.05 -6.87
CA LYS A 301 -11.70 18.47 -6.30
C LYS A 301 -12.90 17.70 -6.85
N VAL A 302 -12.80 17.09 -8.04
CA VAL A 302 -13.88 16.24 -8.62
C VAL A 302 -14.23 15.04 -7.73
N TYR A 303 -13.28 14.59 -6.90
CA TYR A 303 -13.41 13.41 -6.05
C TYR A 303 -13.84 13.77 -4.61
N SER A 304 -14.70 14.78 -4.43
CA SER A 304 -15.07 15.32 -3.10
C SER A 304 -16.43 14.85 -2.56
N HIS A 305 -17.06 13.87 -3.20
CA HIS A 305 -18.36 13.33 -2.77
C HIS A 305 -18.30 12.56 -1.45
N GLY A 306 -17.24 11.78 -1.26
CA GLY A 306 -17.03 10.93 -0.10
C GLY A 306 -15.61 10.35 -0.09
N ASN A 307 -15.35 9.43 0.85
CA ASN A 307 -14.05 8.78 1.00
C ASN A 307 -13.68 7.99 -0.28
N THR A 308 -12.79 8.51 -1.10
CA THR A 308 -12.47 7.94 -2.42
C THR A 308 -11.18 7.11 -2.36
N LEU A 309 -11.21 5.90 -2.92
CA LEU A 309 -10.04 5.03 -3.03
C LEU A 309 -9.58 4.91 -4.49
N ILE A 310 -8.52 5.64 -4.85
CA ILE A 310 -7.90 5.53 -6.19
C ILE A 310 -6.90 4.36 -6.29
N ARG A 311 -6.36 3.92 -5.15
CA ARG A 311 -5.54 2.71 -4.99
C ARG A 311 -6.31 1.70 -4.14
N LYS A 312 -6.12 0.42 -4.44
CA LYS A 312 -6.58 -0.71 -3.64
C LYS A 312 -5.67 -0.86 -2.41
N PRO A 313 -6.17 -0.73 -1.16
CA PRO A 313 -5.44 -1.19 0.03
C PRO A 313 -5.24 -2.70 -0.07
N TYR A 314 -4.00 -3.19 0.05
CA TYR A 314 -3.73 -4.62 -0.08
C TYR A 314 -4.12 -5.38 1.18
N ILE A 315 -4.80 -6.53 1.03
CA ILE A 315 -5.07 -7.41 2.18
C ILE A 315 -3.92 -8.40 2.32
N ILE A 316 -3.35 -8.43 3.52
CA ILE A 316 -2.22 -9.29 3.88
C ILE A 316 -2.73 -10.32 4.88
N GLY A 317 -2.82 -11.59 4.45
CA GLY A 317 -3.19 -12.70 5.33
C GLY A 317 -2.05 -13.03 6.27
N HIS A 318 -2.13 -12.57 7.52
CA HIS A 318 -1.14 -12.81 8.58
C HIS A 318 -1.02 -14.31 8.82
N ARG A 319 0.12 -14.93 8.51
CA ARG A 319 0.31 -16.39 8.60
C ARG A 319 -0.76 -17.18 7.83
N GLY A 320 -1.33 -16.58 6.79
CA GLY A 320 -2.48 -17.07 6.02
C GLY A 320 -3.83 -16.55 6.53
N MET A 321 -4.65 -17.46 7.08
CA MET A 321 -5.93 -17.15 7.71
C MET A 321 -6.07 -17.94 9.04
N PRO A 322 -5.28 -17.58 10.07
CA PRO A 322 -5.22 -18.29 11.35
C PRO A 322 -6.51 -18.22 12.18
N SER A 323 -7.49 -17.42 11.76
CA SER A 323 -8.86 -17.45 12.29
C SER A 323 -9.68 -18.68 11.82
N LYS A 324 -9.19 -19.46 10.85
CA LYS A 324 -9.89 -20.61 10.25
C LYS A 324 -9.05 -21.90 10.13
N ALA A 325 -7.72 -21.81 10.16
CA ALA A 325 -6.82 -22.96 10.02
C ALA A 325 -5.50 -22.75 10.78
N PRO A 326 -4.68 -23.80 11.04
CA PRO A 326 -3.42 -23.63 11.74
C PRO A 326 -2.47 -22.66 11.02
N GLU A 327 -2.01 -21.65 11.75
CA GLU A 327 -1.15 -20.59 11.24
C GLU A 327 0.10 -21.10 10.51
N ASN A 328 0.61 -20.32 9.55
CA ASN A 328 1.85 -20.61 8.83
C ASN A 328 1.86 -21.93 8.03
N THR A 329 0.69 -22.56 7.82
CA THR A 329 0.55 -23.77 6.99
C THR A 329 0.09 -23.47 5.57
N ILE A 330 0.37 -24.38 4.62
CA ILE A 330 -0.12 -24.29 3.22
C ILE A 330 -1.66 -24.18 3.17
N VAL A 331 -2.37 -24.82 4.10
CA VAL A 331 -3.84 -24.77 4.15
C VAL A 331 -4.34 -23.40 4.63
N SER A 332 -3.74 -22.84 5.69
CA SER A 332 -4.02 -21.47 6.15
C SER A 332 -3.76 -20.43 5.06
N ASN A 333 -2.61 -20.56 4.37
CA ASN A 333 -2.22 -19.64 3.31
C ASN A 333 -3.15 -19.73 2.09
N ARG A 334 -3.52 -20.96 1.67
CA ARG A 334 -4.49 -21.15 0.59
C ARG A 334 -5.84 -20.49 0.93
N LEU A 335 -6.37 -20.76 2.12
CA LEU A 335 -7.64 -20.19 2.57
C LEU A 335 -7.61 -18.66 2.62
N GLY A 336 -6.49 -18.05 3.01
CA GLY A 336 -6.32 -16.59 2.97
C GLY A 336 -6.34 -16.02 1.54
N LEU A 337 -5.69 -16.69 0.58
CA LEU A 337 -5.69 -16.28 -0.83
C LEU A 337 -7.07 -16.47 -1.49
N GLU A 338 -7.74 -17.60 -1.22
CA GLU A 338 -9.12 -17.88 -1.66
C GLU A 338 -10.13 -16.88 -1.08
N ALA A 339 -9.90 -16.39 0.15
CA ALA A 339 -10.67 -15.31 0.76
C ALA A 339 -10.38 -13.92 0.16
N GLY A 340 -9.46 -13.80 -0.80
CA GLY A 340 -9.18 -12.56 -1.51
C GLY A 340 -7.97 -11.76 -1.01
N ALA A 341 -7.12 -12.35 -0.16
CA ALA A 341 -5.85 -11.71 0.19
C ALA A 341 -4.98 -11.46 -1.07
N ASP A 342 -4.26 -10.34 -1.07
CA ASP A 342 -3.28 -10.00 -2.11
C ASP A 342 -1.89 -10.58 -1.79
N PHE A 343 -1.58 -10.69 -0.50
CA PHE A 343 -0.36 -11.26 0.05
C PHE A 343 -0.69 -12.34 1.08
N ILE A 344 0.11 -13.40 1.13
CA ILE A 344 0.32 -14.18 2.36
C ILE A 344 1.53 -13.61 3.09
N GLU A 345 1.41 -13.41 4.39
CA GLU A 345 2.53 -13.08 5.26
C GLU A 345 3.01 -14.37 5.94
N ASN A 346 4.32 -14.61 5.95
CA ASN A 346 4.92 -15.85 6.43
C ASN A 346 6.20 -15.62 7.25
N ASP A 347 6.26 -16.22 8.42
CA ASP A 347 7.40 -16.20 9.33
C ASP A 347 8.46 -17.25 8.97
N MET A 348 9.75 -16.89 8.93
CA MET A 348 10.82 -17.81 8.50
C MET A 348 11.91 -18.05 9.56
N TYR A 349 12.19 -19.35 9.82
CA TYR A 349 13.37 -19.83 10.54
C TYR A 349 14.24 -20.74 9.69
N LEU A 350 15.52 -20.85 10.05
CA LEU A 350 16.49 -21.74 9.42
C LEU A 350 16.55 -23.07 10.17
N THR A 351 16.49 -24.19 9.45
CA THR A 351 16.71 -25.53 10.02
C THR A 351 18.20 -25.83 10.21
N LYS A 352 18.51 -26.83 11.02
CA LYS A 352 19.89 -27.33 11.25
C LYS A 352 20.62 -27.74 9.96
N ASP A 353 19.87 -28.18 8.95
CA ASP A 353 20.35 -28.56 7.61
C ASP A 353 20.19 -27.44 6.55
N GLY A 354 20.01 -26.19 6.99
CA GLY A 354 20.12 -25.00 6.13
C GLY A 354 18.93 -24.73 5.22
N ARG A 355 17.73 -25.22 5.57
CA ARG A 355 16.47 -24.97 4.84
C ARG A 355 15.63 -23.91 5.55
N LEU A 356 14.81 -23.17 4.81
CA LEU A 356 13.86 -22.24 5.42
C LEU A 356 12.51 -22.92 5.63
N VAL A 357 12.03 -22.85 6.88
CA VAL A 357 10.73 -23.37 7.30
C VAL A 357 9.84 -22.27 7.83
N ILE A 358 8.53 -22.46 7.66
CA ILE A 358 7.51 -21.44 7.89
C ILE A 358 6.84 -21.67 9.25
N ILE A 359 7.19 -20.85 10.25
CA ILE A 359 6.74 -20.95 11.64
C ILE A 359 7.06 -19.66 12.41
N HIS A 360 6.12 -19.18 13.26
CA HIS A 360 6.25 -17.88 13.95
C HIS A 360 7.24 -17.87 15.11
N ASP A 361 7.19 -18.92 15.94
CA ASP A 361 7.91 -19.01 17.20
C ASP A 361 9.22 -19.81 17.04
N PRO A 362 10.27 -19.47 17.81
CA PRO A 362 11.52 -20.22 17.79
C PRO A 362 11.39 -21.60 18.45
N LEU A 363 10.29 -21.88 19.15
CA LEU A 363 10.01 -23.12 19.87
C LEU A 363 8.85 -23.89 19.23
N LEU A 364 9.04 -25.19 19.03
CA LEU A 364 8.09 -26.05 18.31
C LEU A 364 6.79 -26.28 19.08
N GLU A 365 6.83 -26.26 20.40
CA GLU A 365 5.68 -26.56 21.25
C GLU A 365 4.55 -25.53 21.18
N SER A 366 4.75 -24.35 20.58
CA SER A 366 3.67 -23.34 20.43
C SER A 366 2.57 -23.83 19.49
N THR A 367 2.94 -24.30 18.30
CA THR A 367 2.00 -24.64 17.21
C THR A 367 2.00 -26.12 16.81
N THR A 368 2.92 -26.92 17.35
CA THR A 368 3.12 -28.32 16.95
C THR A 368 3.05 -29.31 18.12
N ASN A 369 3.09 -30.62 17.80
CA ASN A 369 3.30 -31.69 18.78
C ASN A 369 4.78 -31.94 19.14
N GLY A 370 5.72 -31.18 18.57
CA GLY A 370 7.15 -31.24 18.90
C GLY A 370 7.51 -30.46 20.17
N LYS A 371 8.80 -30.50 20.53
CA LYS A 371 9.40 -29.71 21.62
C LYS A 371 10.82 -29.29 21.26
N GLY A 372 11.24 -28.12 21.70
CA GLY A 372 12.60 -27.59 21.49
C GLY A 372 12.66 -26.56 20.36
N LYS A 373 13.86 -26.05 20.08
CA LYS A 373 14.03 -24.94 19.12
C LYS A 373 13.95 -25.42 17.68
N VAL A 374 13.27 -24.68 16.82
CA VAL A 374 13.16 -24.98 15.37
C VAL A 374 14.54 -25.20 14.73
N GLU A 375 15.52 -24.35 15.06
CA GLU A 375 16.85 -24.36 14.45
C GLU A 375 17.73 -25.55 14.87
N ASP A 376 17.32 -26.33 15.89
CA ASP A 376 18.04 -27.54 16.35
C ASP A 376 17.70 -28.80 15.52
N PHE A 377 16.67 -28.74 14.65
CA PHE A 377 16.15 -29.87 13.87
C PHE A 377 16.42 -29.74 12.38
N THR A 378 16.55 -30.88 11.69
CA THR A 378 16.59 -30.92 10.21
C THR A 378 15.19 -30.80 9.62
N LEU A 379 15.07 -30.39 8.35
CA LEU A 379 13.79 -30.32 7.64
C LEU A 379 13.07 -31.68 7.67
N ALA A 380 13.80 -32.78 7.49
CA ALA A 380 13.25 -34.13 7.51
C ALA A 380 12.73 -34.57 8.90
N GLN A 381 13.20 -33.96 10.00
CA GLN A 381 12.64 -34.14 11.33
C GLN A 381 11.39 -33.27 11.52
N LEU A 382 11.46 -31.99 11.12
CA LEU A 382 10.34 -31.04 11.24
C LEU A 382 9.11 -31.46 10.44
N LYS A 383 9.29 -32.00 9.23
CA LYS A 383 8.19 -32.53 8.39
C LYS A 383 7.43 -33.73 8.99
N LYS A 384 7.96 -34.36 10.05
CA LYS A 384 7.25 -35.44 10.79
C LYS A 384 6.33 -34.91 11.88
N LEU A 385 6.49 -33.65 12.28
CA LEU A 385 5.65 -33.01 13.29
C LEU A 385 4.28 -32.65 12.70
N ASN A 386 3.28 -32.59 13.58
CA ASN A 386 1.94 -32.14 13.27
C ASN A 386 1.76 -30.71 13.79
N ALA A 387 1.65 -29.76 12.88
CA ALA A 387 1.49 -28.32 13.14
C ALA A 387 0.01 -27.91 13.30
N ASN A 388 -0.80 -28.77 13.91
CA ASN A 388 -2.24 -28.58 14.07
C ASN A 388 -2.67 -28.14 15.47
N LYS A 389 -1.74 -27.80 16.37
CA LYS A 389 -2.05 -27.55 17.79
C LYS A 389 -3.14 -26.47 18.03
N PRO A 390 -3.28 -25.41 17.20
CA PRO A 390 -4.40 -24.48 17.32
C PRO A 390 -5.77 -25.04 16.89
N TYR A 391 -5.80 -26.09 16.04
CA TYR A 391 -7.03 -26.73 15.52
C TYR A 391 -6.92 -28.27 15.49
N PRO A 392 -6.78 -28.95 16.63
CA PRO A 392 -6.44 -30.38 16.68
C PRO A 392 -7.52 -31.29 16.08
N ALA A 393 -8.79 -30.88 16.13
CA ALA A 393 -9.91 -31.64 15.58
C ALA A 393 -10.22 -31.32 14.11
N GLY A 394 -10.08 -30.05 13.70
CA GLY A 394 -10.42 -29.61 12.34
C GLY A 394 -9.38 -30.01 11.28
N PHE A 395 -8.12 -30.20 11.69
CA PHE A 395 -7.02 -30.52 10.80
C PHE A 395 -6.18 -31.66 11.42
N PRO A 396 -6.52 -32.94 11.16
CA PRO A 396 -5.91 -34.06 11.89
C PRO A 396 -4.42 -34.23 11.61
N TYR A 397 -3.92 -33.79 10.45
CA TYR A 397 -2.50 -33.75 10.13
C TYR A 397 -2.18 -32.56 9.22
N VAL A 398 -1.27 -31.67 9.65
CA VAL A 398 -0.71 -30.59 8.84
C VAL A 398 0.78 -30.47 9.09
N GLN A 399 1.56 -30.29 8.03
CA GLN A 399 3.02 -30.16 8.12
C GLN A 399 3.46 -28.70 8.23
N ILE A 400 4.63 -28.50 8.85
CA ILE A 400 5.40 -27.25 8.75
C ILE A 400 5.84 -27.08 7.27
N PRO A 401 5.51 -25.97 6.58
CA PRO A 401 5.95 -25.74 5.21
C PRO A 401 7.41 -25.27 5.11
N THR A 402 7.97 -25.34 3.91
CA THR A 402 9.17 -24.62 3.48
C THR A 402 8.82 -23.35 2.72
N LEU A 403 9.77 -22.44 2.56
CA LEU A 403 9.59 -21.26 1.70
C LEU A 403 9.29 -21.65 0.24
N GLU A 404 9.93 -22.71 -0.27
CA GLU A 404 9.70 -23.23 -1.61
C GLU A 404 8.24 -23.61 -1.87
N GLU A 405 7.59 -24.28 -0.91
CA GLU A 405 6.17 -24.66 -1.02
C GLU A 405 5.24 -23.43 -0.99
N GLN A 406 5.61 -22.36 -0.27
CA GLN A 406 4.85 -21.10 -0.28
C GLN A 406 4.99 -20.36 -1.61
N ILE A 407 6.19 -20.34 -2.18
CA ILE A 407 6.45 -19.74 -3.50
C ILE A 407 5.62 -20.44 -4.57
N ASP A 408 5.58 -21.77 -4.54
CA ASP A 408 4.80 -22.56 -5.49
C ASP A 408 3.29 -22.30 -5.32
N LEU A 409 2.79 -22.21 -4.08
CA LEU A 409 1.41 -21.83 -3.79
C LEU A 409 1.08 -20.41 -4.30
N ALA A 410 1.85 -19.39 -3.91
CA ALA A 410 1.60 -18.00 -4.27
C ALA A 410 1.64 -17.79 -5.79
N ARG A 411 2.62 -18.39 -6.48
CA ARG A 411 2.72 -18.40 -7.95
C ARG A 411 1.49 -19.04 -8.60
N SER A 412 1.00 -20.17 -8.08
CA SER A 412 -0.19 -20.85 -8.62
C SER A 412 -1.47 -20.02 -8.55
N GLN A 413 -1.52 -19.04 -7.63
CA GLN A 413 -2.68 -18.14 -7.43
C GLN A 413 -2.49 -16.76 -8.07
N GLY A 414 -1.30 -16.44 -8.60
CA GLY A 414 -0.96 -15.09 -9.06
C GLY A 414 -0.89 -14.07 -7.93
N LYS A 415 -0.44 -14.49 -6.74
CA LYS A 415 -0.43 -13.70 -5.49
C LYS A 415 0.99 -13.50 -4.96
N MET A 416 1.14 -12.55 -4.04
CA MET A 416 2.44 -12.15 -3.50
C MET A 416 2.73 -12.80 -2.14
N ILE A 417 4.00 -12.78 -1.72
CA ILE A 417 4.44 -13.16 -0.37
C ILE A 417 5.04 -11.93 0.32
N MET A 418 4.68 -11.71 1.58
CA MET A 418 5.35 -10.83 2.52
C MET A 418 6.14 -11.69 3.52
N ALA A 419 7.43 -11.91 3.25
CA ALA A 419 8.24 -12.87 3.97
C ALA A 419 8.95 -12.21 5.18
N GLU A 420 8.59 -12.58 6.41
CA GLU A 420 9.26 -12.11 7.61
C GLU A 420 10.47 -12.99 7.96
N MET A 421 11.67 -12.39 8.03
CA MET A 421 12.86 -13.07 8.54
C MET A 421 12.90 -13.01 10.08
N LYS A 422 12.52 -14.11 10.73
CA LYS A 422 12.54 -14.26 12.19
C LYS A 422 13.87 -14.78 12.74
N SER A 423 14.54 -15.67 12.01
CA SER A 423 15.85 -16.18 12.42
C SER A 423 16.86 -15.05 12.61
N LYS A 424 17.68 -15.14 13.65
CA LYS A 424 18.82 -14.24 13.88
C LYS A 424 20.12 -14.77 13.28
N ASN A 425 20.11 -15.99 12.74
CA ASN A 425 21.28 -16.59 12.09
C ASN A 425 21.50 -15.92 10.72
N PRO A 426 22.69 -15.33 10.44
CA PRO A 426 22.98 -14.73 9.13
C PRO A 426 22.77 -15.71 7.95
N ALA A 427 23.00 -17.01 8.16
CA ALA A 427 22.80 -18.04 7.15
C ALA A 427 21.34 -18.16 6.68
N ALA A 428 20.37 -17.66 7.46
CA ALA A 428 18.96 -17.66 7.07
C ALA A 428 18.69 -16.73 5.88
N MET A 429 19.35 -15.56 5.82
CA MET A 429 19.23 -14.66 4.68
C MET A 429 20.01 -15.16 3.46
N ASP A 430 21.12 -15.88 3.66
CA ASP A 430 21.83 -16.56 2.56
C ASP A 430 20.94 -17.64 1.91
N ALA A 431 20.29 -18.46 2.75
CA ALA A 431 19.32 -19.46 2.30
C ALA A 431 18.11 -18.80 1.61
N PHE A 432 17.61 -17.67 2.12
CA PHE A 432 16.52 -16.91 1.50
C PHE A 432 16.89 -16.45 0.09
N VAL A 433 18.02 -15.74 -0.06
CA VAL A 433 18.49 -15.23 -1.36
C VAL A 433 18.75 -16.38 -2.34
N LYS A 434 19.25 -17.53 -1.86
CA LYS A 434 19.40 -18.73 -2.68
C LYS A 434 18.04 -19.23 -3.18
N VAL A 435 17.06 -19.45 -2.29
CA VAL A 435 15.72 -19.95 -2.65
C VAL A 435 15.01 -19.00 -3.62
N VAL A 436 15.06 -17.68 -3.40
CA VAL A 436 14.46 -16.68 -4.29
C VAL A 436 15.04 -16.74 -5.71
N LYS A 437 16.36 -16.89 -5.82
CA LYS A 437 17.06 -17.02 -7.12
C LYS A 437 16.75 -18.36 -7.79
N ASP A 438 16.89 -19.47 -7.08
CA ASP A 438 16.62 -20.83 -7.58
C ASP A 438 15.18 -21.00 -8.10
N LYS A 439 14.20 -20.38 -7.41
CA LYS A 439 12.78 -20.41 -7.79
C LYS A 439 12.38 -19.31 -8.78
N GLY A 440 13.28 -18.39 -9.16
CA GLY A 440 12.96 -17.22 -9.98
C GLY A 440 11.78 -16.43 -9.42
N ALA A 441 11.78 -16.18 -8.11
CA ALA A 441 10.63 -15.65 -7.35
C ALA A 441 10.79 -14.18 -6.93
N GLU A 442 11.78 -13.48 -7.49
CA GLU A 442 12.09 -12.08 -7.17
C GLU A 442 10.88 -11.15 -7.34
N ASP A 443 10.08 -11.39 -8.37
CA ASP A 443 8.90 -10.60 -8.70
C ASP A 443 7.66 -10.94 -7.85
N LEU A 444 7.72 -11.99 -7.01
CA LEU A 444 6.58 -12.49 -6.23
C LEU A 444 6.74 -12.29 -4.71
N ILE A 445 7.91 -11.87 -4.23
CA ILE A 445 8.22 -11.78 -2.79
C ILE A 445 8.72 -10.37 -2.43
N ASN A 446 8.20 -9.86 -1.30
CA ASN A 446 8.80 -8.78 -0.53
C ASN A 446 9.32 -9.32 0.80
N THR A 447 10.41 -8.77 1.34
CA THR A 447 10.98 -9.20 2.62
C THR A 447 10.78 -8.16 3.71
N MET A 448 10.57 -8.59 4.95
CA MET A 448 10.58 -7.70 6.12
C MET A 448 11.23 -8.37 7.33
N ALA A 449 11.64 -7.57 8.33
CA ALA A 449 12.16 -8.09 9.60
C ALA A 449 12.14 -7.00 10.68
N PHE A 450 12.05 -7.40 11.95
CA PHE A 450 12.41 -6.55 13.09
C PHE A 450 13.93 -6.44 13.26
N ASN A 451 14.70 -7.42 12.78
CA ASN A 451 16.15 -7.48 12.97
C ASN A 451 16.89 -6.59 11.94
N PRO A 452 17.50 -5.46 12.34
CA PRO A 452 18.17 -4.55 11.41
C PRO A 452 19.43 -5.13 10.75
N ASP A 453 19.98 -6.22 11.27
CA ASP A 453 21.15 -6.91 10.71
C ASP A 453 20.74 -7.86 9.57
N GLN A 454 19.57 -8.52 9.66
CA GLN A 454 19.02 -9.28 8.54
C GLN A 454 18.60 -8.36 7.40
N LEU A 455 18.01 -7.21 7.72
CA LEU A 455 17.72 -6.14 6.77
C LEU A 455 19.01 -5.64 6.07
N LYS A 456 20.08 -5.39 6.84
CA LYS A 456 21.39 -5.03 6.28
C LYS A 456 21.92 -6.14 5.37
N ARG A 457 21.90 -7.40 5.82
CA ARG A 457 22.40 -8.56 5.05
C ARG A 457 21.67 -8.75 3.72
N LEU A 458 20.35 -8.56 3.68
CA LEU A 458 19.59 -8.57 2.42
C LEU A 458 20.07 -7.48 1.46
N SER A 459 20.26 -6.24 1.96
CA SER A 459 20.74 -5.13 1.13
C SER A 459 22.16 -5.32 0.55
N GLU A 460 22.97 -6.19 1.18
CA GLU A 460 24.31 -6.56 0.71
C GLU A 460 24.28 -7.72 -0.30
N LEU A 461 23.42 -8.73 -0.09
CA LEU A 461 23.33 -9.92 -0.93
C LEU A 461 22.44 -9.77 -2.17
N MET A 462 21.45 -8.87 -2.09
CA MET A 462 20.45 -8.66 -3.14
C MET A 462 19.92 -7.21 -3.10
N PRO A 463 20.77 -6.20 -3.42
CA PRO A 463 20.45 -4.76 -3.29
C PRO A 463 19.25 -4.28 -4.12
N GLU A 464 18.79 -5.09 -5.06
CA GLU A 464 17.62 -4.83 -5.90
C GLU A 464 16.28 -5.21 -5.24
N MET A 465 16.32 -5.97 -4.13
CA MET A 465 15.13 -6.41 -3.38
C MET A 465 14.66 -5.34 -2.38
N PRO A 466 13.39 -4.91 -2.46
CA PRO A 466 12.83 -3.99 -1.49
C PRO A 466 12.50 -4.71 -0.19
N MET A 467 12.54 -3.93 0.88
CA MET A 467 12.50 -4.44 2.24
C MET A 467 11.64 -3.55 3.14
N GLY A 468 10.97 -4.17 4.12
CA GLY A 468 10.16 -3.51 5.14
C GLY A 468 10.81 -3.55 6.52
N LEU A 469 10.78 -2.41 7.23
CA LEU A 469 11.16 -2.35 8.64
C LEU A 469 9.93 -2.68 9.48
N LEU A 470 9.96 -3.79 10.21
CA LEU A 470 8.99 -4.07 11.25
C LEU A 470 9.37 -3.35 12.54
N THR A 471 8.43 -2.67 13.16
CA THR A 471 8.66 -1.85 14.36
C THR A 471 7.41 -1.67 15.20
N GLY A 472 7.60 -1.39 16.49
CA GLY A 472 6.52 -1.06 17.43
C GLY A 472 6.09 0.42 17.34
N GLU A 473 5.48 0.91 18.43
CA GLU A 473 4.85 2.22 18.60
C GLU A 473 5.81 3.40 18.35
N THR A 474 6.06 3.68 17.06
CA THR A 474 6.91 4.77 16.55
C THR A 474 6.09 5.87 15.86
N ALA A 475 4.90 5.54 15.39
CA ALA A 475 3.88 6.48 14.94
C ALA A 475 3.16 7.14 16.12
N ASN A 476 2.88 8.45 16.01
CA ASN A 476 2.03 9.18 16.96
C ASN A 476 1.26 10.30 16.26
N GLU A 477 -0.03 10.07 16.02
CA GLU A 477 -0.99 11.01 15.43
C GLU A 477 -1.08 12.36 16.17
N ALA A 478 -0.86 12.39 17.49
CA ALA A 478 -0.86 13.62 18.28
C ALA A 478 0.46 14.42 18.20
N ASN A 479 1.50 13.87 17.56
CA ASN A 479 2.79 14.53 17.35
C ASN A 479 3.40 14.11 16.00
N ILE A 480 2.72 14.49 14.92
CA ILE A 480 3.10 14.17 13.54
C ILE A 480 4.55 14.59 13.26
N ASP A 481 4.91 15.83 13.57
CA ASP A 481 6.25 16.39 13.29
C ASP A 481 7.39 15.58 13.91
N GLY A 482 7.31 15.32 15.22
CA GLY A 482 8.35 14.57 15.95
C GLY A 482 8.35 13.09 15.57
N SER A 483 7.17 12.49 15.43
CA SER A 483 7.04 11.08 15.07
C SER A 483 7.53 10.81 13.64
N LEU A 484 7.08 11.59 12.65
CA LEU A 484 7.45 11.40 11.26
C LEU A 484 8.95 11.67 11.04
N THR A 485 9.54 12.66 11.71
CA THR A 485 11.00 12.88 11.70
C THR A 485 11.76 11.64 12.18
N ASN A 486 11.33 11.01 13.28
CA ASN A 486 11.96 9.79 13.79
C ASN A 486 11.74 8.58 12.87
N THR A 487 10.51 8.39 12.36
CA THR A 487 10.17 7.32 11.42
C THR A 487 11.00 7.40 10.14
N LEU A 488 11.14 8.60 9.56
CA LEU A 488 12.01 8.83 8.40
C LEU A 488 13.45 8.44 8.72
N ARG A 489 14.03 8.91 9.83
CA ARG A 489 15.41 8.57 10.24
C ARG A 489 15.63 7.06 10.37
N LEU A 490 14.66 6.30 10.89
CA LEU A 490 14.74 4.85 11.01
C LEU A 490 14.72 4.15 9.64
N MET A 491 13.74 4.47 8.80
CA MET A 491 13.56 3.84 7.48
C MET A 491 14.70 4.16 6.51
N GLN A 492 15.14 5.43 6.52
CA GLN A 492 16.01 6.01 5.50
C GLN A 492 17.43 5.45 5.53
N LEU A 493 17.89 4.97 6.69
CA LEU A 493 19.18 4.28 6.83
C LEU A 493 19.29 3.01 5.98
N ARG A 494 18.16 2.38 5.63
CA ARG A 494 18.10 1.09 4.91
C ARG A 494 17.09 1.06 3.76
N ASN A 495 16.57 2.22 3.35
CA ASN A 495 15.59 2.36 2.27
C ASN A 495 14.36 1.43 2.42
N THR A 496 13.75 1.39 3.62
CA THR A 496 12.67 0.45 3.94
C THR A 496 11.25 1.02 3.73
N THR A 497 10.22 0.17 3.74
CA THR A 497 8.84 0.56 4.08
C THR A 497 8.64 0.62 5.61
N PHE A 498 7.48 1.12 6.05
CA PHE A 498 7.12 1.28 7.46
C PHE A 498 6.03 0.28 7.85
N ASN A 499 6.43 -0.85 8.44
CA ASN A 499 5.52 -1.92 8.81
C ASN A 499 5.34 -1.88 10.34
N THR A 500 4.36 -1.12 10.83
CA THR A 500 4.21 -0.79 12.25
C THR A 500 2.94 -1.38 12.85
N THR A 501 2.85 -1.43 14.18
CA THR A 501 1.55 -1.55 14.83
C THR A 501 0.59 -0.43 14.38
N TYR A 502 -0.70 -0.73 14.23
CA TYR A 502 -1.73 0.29 13.95
C TYR A 502 -1.96 1.27 15.12
N LYS A 503 -1.46 0.96 16.32
CA LYS A 503 -1.51 1.86 17.48
C LYS A 503 -0.65 3.11 17.22
N GLY A 504 -1.21 4.27 17.56
CA GLY A 504 -0.54 5.57 17.36
C GLY A 504 -0.56 6.08 15.92
N LEU A 505 -0.92 5.27 14.93
CA LEU A 505 -1.22 5.74 13.57
C LEU A 505 -2.61 6.40 13.50
N GLY A 506 -2.74 7.40 12.64
CA GLY A 506 -3.99 8.00 12.23
C GLY A 506 -3.87 8.66 10.86
N PRO A 507 -4.94 9.28 10.36
CA PRO A 507 -4.98 9.81 9.00
C PRO A 507 -3.98 10.94 8.81
N ASN A 508 -3.82 11.87 9.75
CA ASN A 508 -2.94 13.04 9.55
C ASN A 508 -1.46 12.64 9.47
N PHE A 509 -1.02 11.64 10.25
CA PHE A 509 0.31 11.05 10.10
C PHE A 509 0.49 10.40 8.72
N MET A 510 -0.51 9.64 8.26
CA MET A 510 -0.44 8.94 6.97
C MET A 510 -0.43 9.90 5.77
N GLU A 511 -1.28 10.94 5.80
CA GLU A 511 -1.31 12.01 4.80
C GLU A 511 0.05 12.75 4.78
N ALA A 512 0.58 13.18 5.93
CA ALA A 512 1.90 13.83 6.00
C ALA A 512 3.06 12.92 5.50
N ALA A 513 2.96 11.61 5.72
CA ALA A 513 3.97 10.64 5.31
C ALA A 513 3.94 10.34 3.80
N LYS A 514 2.79 10.45 3.12
CA LYS A 514 2.63 10.12 1.68
C LYS A 514 3.52 10.96 0.77
N HIS A 515 3.62 12.27 1.06
CA HIS A 515 4.44 13.22 0.30
C HIS A 515 5.94 12.91 0.38
N ARG A 516 6.34 12.00 1.28
CA ARG A 516 7.73 11.59 1.53
C ARG A 516 8.04 10.19 1.01
N GLY A 517 7.09 9.57 0.30
CA GLY A 517 7.26 8.22 -0.26
C GLY A 517 7.25 7.10 0.78
N VAL A 518 6.59 7.32 1.92
CA VAL A 518 6.45 6.31 2.98
C VAL A 518 5.28 5.38 2.65
N LEU A 519 5.56 4.12 2.36
CA LEU A 519 4.53 3.06 2.33
C LEU A 519 4.32 2.53 3.76
N ILE A 520 3.09 2.58 4.25
CA ILE A 520 2.71 2.24 5.63
C ILE A 520 1.85 0.97 5.64
N SER A 521 2.35 -0.09 6.24
CA SER A 521 1.69 -1.41 6.31
C SER A 521 1.35 -1.77 7.77
N PRO A 522 0.20 -1.34 8.31
CA PRO A 522 -0.14 -1.60 9.70
C PRO A 522 -0.51 -3.07 10.00
N TRP A 523 -0.13 -3.53 11.20
CA TRP A 523 -0.40 -4.86 11.73
C TRP A 523 -0.80 -4.83 13.23
N THR A 524 -1.41 -5.86 13.82
CA THR A 524 -2.25 -6.89 13.18
C THR A 524 -3.70 -6.56 13.52
N PHE A 525 -4.58 -6.46 12.52
CA PHE A 525 -5.98 -6.11 12.71
C PHE A 525 -6.83 -7.33 13.04
N ASN A 526 -7.15 -7.49 14.33
CA ASN A 526 -8.07 -8.52 14.82
C ASN A 526 -9.40 -7.92 15.32
N ASP A 527 -9.70 -6.68 14.89
CA ASP A 527 -11.00 -6.03 15.01
C ASP A 527 -11.42 -5.47 13.64
N LYS A 528 -12.65 -5.79 13.20
CA LYS A 528 -13.16 -5.41 11.88
C LYS A 528 -13.40 -3.91 11.76
N SER A 529 -13.70 -3.22 12.86
CA SER A 529 -13.94 -1.76 12.85
C SER A 529 -12.65 -0.99 12.54
N ASN A 530 -11.56 -1.29 13.24
CA ASN A 530 -10.25 -0.70 12.95
C ASN A 530 -9.72 -1.12 11.56
N PHE A 531 -9.94 -2.37 11.14
CA PHE A 531 -9.58 -2.82 9.80
C PHE A 531 -10.30 -1.99 8.71
N ALA A 532 -11.63 -1.83 8.80
CA ALA A 532 -12.42 -1.00 7.88
C ALA A 532 -11.99 0.47 7.91
N LYS A 533 -11.69 1.01 9.10
CA LYS A 533 -11.21 2.39 9.28
C LYS A 533 -9.88 2.64 8.55
N PHE A 534 -8.89 1.77 8.75
CA PHE A 534 -7.58 1.88 8.08
C PHE A 534 -7.63 1.56 6.58
N PHE A 535 -8.59 0.74 6.15
CA PHE A 535 -8.90 0.52 4.74
C PHE A 535 -9.38 1.81 4.09
N CYS A 536 -10.35 2.50 4.70
CA CYS A 536 -10.82 3.81 4.22
C CYS A 536 -9.72 4.89 4.26
N TYR A 537 -8.80 4.84 5.23
CA TYR A 537 -7.60 5.70 5.27
C TYR A 537 -6.55 5.40 4.18
N GLY A 538 -6.79 4.45 3.27
CA GLY A 538 -5.89 4.20 2.14
C GLY A 538 -4.52 3.65 2.55
N ALA A 539 -4.43 2.92 3.67
CA ALA A 539 -3.21 2.23 4.08
C ALA A 539 -2.66 1.33 2.96
N PHE A 540 -1.34 1.17 2.86
CA PHE A 540 -0.73 0.39 1.79
C PHE A 540 -1.12 -1.08 1.87
N GLY A 541 -0.98 -1.69 3.06
CA GLY A 541 -1.28 -3.09 3.29
C GLY A 541 -1.79 -3.34 4.70
N LEU A 542 -2.91 -4.04 4.85
CA LEU A 542 -3.52 -4.37 6.13
C LEU A 542 -3.28 -5.82 6.48
N THR A 543 -2.47 -6.06 7.51
CA THR A 543 -2.15 -7.40 8.02
C THR A 543 -3.21 -7.85 9.01
N THR A 544 -3.88 -8.97 8.74
CA THR A 544 -5.02 -9.47 9.55
C THR A 544 -5.10 -11.00 9.56
N ASP A 545 -5.61 -11.55 10.68
CA ASP A 545 -5.97 -12.97 10.81
C ASP A 545 -7.28 -13.32 10.05
N TYR A 546 -8.03 -12.31 9.61
CA TYR A 546 -9.40 -12.38 9.13
C TYR A 546 -9.55 -11.81 7.70
N ALA A 547 -8.70 -12.25 6.77
CA ALA A 547 -8.73 -11.78 5.37
C ALA A 547 -10.13 -11.82 4.72
N PHE A 548 -10.98 -12.77 5.15
CA PHE A 548 -12.36 -12.90 4.70
C PHE A 548 -13.27 -11.71 4.99
N TRP A 549 -12.88 -10.77 5.87
CA TRP A 549 -13.66 -9.56 6.10
C TRP A 549 -13.79 -8.65 4.88
N ALA A 550 -12.83 -8.69 3.96
CA ALA A 550 -12.82 -7.88 2.75
C ALA A 550 -13.33 -8.61 1.50
N SER A 551 -13.61 -9.92 1.57
CA SER A 551 -13.85 -10.77 0.38
C SER A 551 -14.86 -10.20 -0.61
N ASP A 552 -15.98 -9.69 -0.10
CA ASP A 552 -17.10 -9.16 -0.87
C ASP A 552 -17.01 -7.64 -1.13
N TRP A 553 -16.00 -6.96 -0.59
CA TRP A 553 -15.79 -5.53 -0.80
C TRP A 553 -15.27 -5.28 -2.22
N ALA A 554 -15.61 -4.14 -2.80
CA ALA A 554 -15.16 -3.75 -4.13
C ALA A 554 -13.65 -3.43 -4.14
N ALA A 555 -12.88 -4.18 -4.92
CA ALA A 555 -11.43 -3.98 -5.09
C ALA A 555 -11.12 -2.99 -6.22
N TYR A 556 -11.89 -2.99 -7.30
CA TYR A 556 -11.84 -1.97 -8.36
C TYR A 556 -13.16 -1.89 -9.14
N VAL A 557 -13.32 -0.83 -9.95
CA VAL A 557 -14.36 -0.73 -11.00
C VAL A 557 -13.78 -0.44 -12.38
N LYS A 558 -14.41 -0.99 -13.42
CA LYS A 558 -14.17 -0.69 -14.85
C LYS A 558 -15.50 -0.31 -15.51
N PRO A 559 -15.51 0.56 -16.53
CA PRO A 559 -16.73 0.81 -17.28
C PRO A 559 -17.13 -0.45 -18.06
N VAL A 560 -18.43 -0.68 -18.28
CA VAL A 560 -18.90 -1.74 -19.20
C VAL A 560 -18.59 -1.36 -20.66
N GLN A 561 -18.63 -0.07 -20.99
CA GLN A 561 -18.25 0.52 -22.27
C GLN A 561 -17.41 1.78 -22.01
N ASP A 562 -16.21 1.85 -22.59
CA ASP A 562 -15.28 3.00 -22.48
C ASP A 562 -15.51 4.07 -23.55
N HIS A 563 -16.05 3.69 -24.71
CA HIS A 563 -16.61 4.60 -25.71
C HIS A 563 -18.10 4.30 -25.93
N ILE A 564 -18.95 5.27 -25.60
CA ILE A 564 -20.40 5.22 -25.83
C ILE A 564 -20.77 6.17 -26.95
N VAL A 565 -21.47 5.65 -27.96
CA VAL A 565 -22.11 6.44 -29.01
C VAL A 565 -23.62 6.44 -28.76
N VAL A 566 -24.24 7.62 -28.86
CA VAL A 566 -25.70 7.84 -28.74
C VAL A 566 -26.18 8.84 -29.78
N GLY A 567 -27.44 8.74 -30.18
CA GLY A 567 -28.11 9.73 -31.03
C GLY A 567 -28.45 11.02 -30.28
N ASN A 568 -28.66 12.12 -31.01
CA ASN A 568 -29.31 13.32 -30.48
C ASN A 568 -30.62 12.95 -29.74
N TYR A 569 -30.83 13.50 -28.54
CA TYR A 569 -31.99 13.24 -27.67
C TYR A 569 -32.14 11.81 -27.14
N GLU A 570 -31.25 10.87 -27.49
CA GLU A 570 -31.22 9.54 -26.87
C GLU A 570 -30.79 9.64 -25.40
N SER A 571 -31.33 8.76 -24.56
CA SER A 571 -30.91 8.62 -23.17
C SER A 571 -30.46 7.19 -22.89
N LYS A 572 -29.37 7.02 -22.14
CA LYS A 572 -28.77 5.71 -21.86
C LYS A 572 -28.30 5.64 -20.41
N ASP A 573 -28.58 4.51 -19.75
CA ASP A 573 -28.06 4.23 -18.41
C ASP A 573 -26.66 3.59 -18.52
N LEU A 574 -25.73 4.05 -17.69
CA LEU A 574 -24.35 3.60 -17.67
C LEU A 574 -24.04 2.77 -16.42
N SER A 575 -23.19 1.77 -16.62
CA SER A 575 -22.84 0.76 -15.61
C SER A 575 -21.34 0.47 -15.58
N VAL A 576 -20.90 -0.06 -14.45
CA VAL A 576 -19.54 -0.53 -14.21
C VAL A 576 -19.54 -2.02 -13.87
N LEU A 577 -18.47 -2.70 -14.26
CA LEU A 577 -18.08 -3.98 -13.69
C LEU A 577 -17.30 -3.71 -12.40
N VAL A 578 -17.89 -4.08 -11.27
CA VAL A 578 -17.23 -4.13 -9.96
C VAL A 578 -16.56 -5.50 -9.83
N GLU A 579 -15.28 -5.53 -9.47
CA GLU A 579 -14.59 -6.77 -9.07
C GLU A 579 -14.30 -6.73 -7.56
N THR A 580 -14.66 -7.80 -6.84
CA THR A 580 -14.44 -7.89 -5.38
C THR A 580 -13.04 -8.42 -5.03
N PHE A 581 -12.63 -8.38 -3.75
CA PHE A 581 -11.33 -8.92 -3.33
C PHE A 581 -11.19 -10.42 -3.59
N LYS A 582 -12.27 -11.20 -3.44
CA LYS A 582 -12.28 -12.64 -3.77
C LYS A 582 -12.44 -12.94 -5.28
N GLY A 583 -12.64 -11.91 -6.11
CA GLY A 583 -12.67 -12.02 -7.58
C GLY A 583 -14.05 -12.15 -8.22
N ASP A 584 -15.14 -12.02 -7.46
CA ASP A 584 -16.50 -11.97 -8.05
C ASP A 584 -16.62 -10.71 -8.92
N ARG A 585 -17.33 -10.84 -10.05
CA ARG A 585 -17.61 -9.73 -10.96
C ARG A 585 -19.10 -9.45 -11.03
N LEU A 586 -19.48 -8.21 -10.73
CA LEU A 586 -20.87 -7.77 -10.66
C LEU A 586 -21.05 -6.49 -11.49
N GLU A 587 -22.01 -6.49 -12.40
CA GLU A 587 -22.44 -5.25 -13.05
C GLU A 587 -23.29 -4.43 -12.07
N LYS A 588 -23.01 -3.12 -11.98
CA LYS A 588 -23.73 -2.16 -11.14
C LYS A 588 -23.94 -0.86 -11.91
N ALA A 589 -25.09 -0.21 -11.71
CA ALA A 589 -25.27 1.19 -12.10
C ALA A 589 -24.20 2.07 -11.42
N ALA A 590 -23.74 3.10 -12.12
CA ALA A 590 -22.71 4.00 -11.64
C ALA A 590 -23.06 5.45 -11.94
N ASP A 591 -22.80 6.37 -11.00
CA ASP A 591 -23.07 7.78 -11.20
C ASP A 591 -22.12 8.36 -12.25
N VAL A 592 -22.67 9.12 -13.20
CA VAL A 592 -21.92 9.71 -14.31
C VAL A 592 -21.46 11.11 -13.93
N ILE A 593 -20.15 11.28 -13.80
CA ILE A 593 -19.51 12.54 -13.43
C ILE A 593 -18.87 13.14 -14.68
N LEU A 594 -19.56 14.10 -15.31
CA LEU A 594 -19.02 14.81 -16.48
C LEU A 594 -17.76 15.59 -16.11
N LEU A 595 -16.75 15.52 -16.99
CA LEU A 595 -15.49 16.27 -16.91
C LEU A 595 -15.47 17.45 -17.87
N ASP A 596 -16.15 17.30 -19.02
CA ASP A 596 -16.41 18.32 -20.02
C ASP A 596 -17.66 17.95 -20.83
N GLY A 597 -18.03 18.81 -21.80
CA GLY A 597 -19.00 18.48 -22.83
C GLY A 597 -20.47 18.54 -22.38
N GLU A 598 -20.77 19.28 -21.30
CA GLU A 598 -22.11 19.50 -20.73
C GLU A 598 -23.11 20.14 -21.72
N SER A 599 -22.57 20.78 -22.74
CA SER A 599 -23.35 21.32 -23.87
C SER A 599 -23.85 20.24 -24.85
N SER A 600 -23.23 19.05 -24.85
CA SER A 600 -23.56 17.91 -25.71
C SER A 600 -24.30 16.81 -24.94
N VAL A 601 -23.99 16.61 -23.66
CA VAL A 601 -24.59 15.58 -22.79
C VAL A 601 -24.96 16.19 -21.44
N GLU A 602 -26.10 15.80 -20.87
CA GLU A 602 -26.35 15.95 -19.42
C GLU A 602 -26.34 14.58 -18.73
N ALA A 603 -26.05 14.59 -17.44
CA ALA A 603 -25.99 13.41 -16.59
C ALA A 603 -26.83 13.59 -15.33
N TYR A 604 -27.60 12.56 -14.96
CA TYR A 604 -28.34 12.49 -13.71
C TYR A 604 -28.30 11.08 -13.13
N GLY A 605 -27.60 10.91 -12.01
CA GLY A 605 -27.28 9.58 -11.47
C GLY A 605 -26.52 8.76 -12.52
N SER A 606 -27.00 7.55 -12.81
CA SER A 606 -26.42 6.69 -13.85
C SER A 606 -26.86 7.00 -15.28
N ARG A 607 -27.79 7.94 -15.49
CA ARG A 607 -28.38 8.20 -16.80
C ARG A 607 -27.69 9.38 -17.49
N ILE A 608 -27.34 9.20 -18.75
CA ILE A 608 -27.00 10.30 -19.66
C ILE A 608 -28.17 10.61 -20.60
N THR A 609 -28.31 11.88 -20.97
CA THR A 609 -29.21 12.36 -22.03
C THR A 609 -28.41 13.19 -23.03
N ALA A 610 -28.46 12.82 -24.30
CA ALA A 610 -27.81 13.54 -25.39
C ALA A 610 -28.60 14.80 -25.78
N LYS A 611 -27.89 15.92 -26.01
CA LYS A 611 -28.48 17.22 -26.38
C LYS A 611 -28.22 17.62 -27.81
N ARG A 612 -26.95 17.59 -28.24
CA ARG A 612 -26.50 18.01 -29.57
C ARG A 612 -25.22 17.27 -29.95
N PRO A 613 -24.88 17.18 -31.26
CA PRO A 613 -23.70 16.48 -31.71
C PRO A 613 -22.42 17.03 -31.08
N GLY A 614 -21.51 16.14 -30.69
CA GLY A 614 -20.27 16.51 -30.02
C GLY A 614 -19.68 15.36 -29.19
N LYS A 615 -18.64 15.68 -28.43
CA LYS A 615 -18.01 14.77 -27.46
C LYS A 615 -18.07 15.36 -26.06
N ALA A 616 -18.18 14.46 -25.08
CA ALA A 616 -18.06 14.72 -23.67
C ALA A 616 -17.25 13.59 -23.03
N HIS A 617 -16.52 13.88 -21.97
CA HIS A 617 -15.80 12.88 -21.18
C HIS A 617 -16.39 12.78 -19.77
N ALA A 618 -16.40 11.59 -19.21
CA ALA A 618 -16.97 11.35 -17.89
C ALA A 618 -16.13 10.34 -17.08
N LEU A 619 -16.26 10.39 -15.76
CA LEU A 619 -15.92 9.27 -14.88
C LEU A 619 -17.21 8.56 -14.48
N LEU A 620 -17.15 7.24 -14.32
CA LEU A 620 -18.22 6.48 -13.67
C LEU A 620 -17.82 6.21 -12.21
N ARG A 621 -18.68 6.62 -11.27
CA ARG A 621 -18.48 6.43 -9.83
C ARG A 621 -19.38 5.31 -9.29
N TYR A 622 -18.80 4.43 -8.48
CA TYR A 622 -19.54 3.46 -7.69
C TYR A 622 -19.23 3.64 -6.20
N THR A 623 -20.27 3.87 -5.40
CA THR A 623 -20.15 3.93 -3.94
C THR A 623 -20.32 2.52 -3.35
N ALA A 624 -19.21 1.93 -2.91
CA ALA A 624 -19.21 0.69 -2.18
C ALA A 624 -19.59 0.90 -0.70
N VAL A 625 -20.13 -0.15 -0.07
CA VAL A 625 -20.53 -0.15 1.34
C VAL A 625 -19.79 -1.27 2.07
N ILE A 626 -19.14 -0.94 3.17
CA ILE A 626 -18.55 -1.88 4.13
C ILE A 626 -19.60 -2.23 5.19
N ASP A 627 -19.62 -3.50 5.60
CA ASP A 627 -20.46 -3.97 6.71
C ASP A 627 -20.27 -3.09 7.96
N GLY A 628 -21.39 -2.57 8.51
CA GLY A 628 -21.36 -1.55 9.57
C GLY A 628 -21.52 -0.12 9.08
N GLY A 629 -21.61 0.12 7.77
CA GLY A 629 -22.13 1.36 7.19
C GLY A 629 -21.09 2.36 6.69
N SER A 630 -19.79 2.11 6.87
CA SER A 630 -18.75 2.91 6.20
C SER A 630 -18.87 2.77 4.68
N LYS A 631 -18.68 3.85 3.94
CA LYS A 631 -18.77 3.89 2.48
C LYS A 631 -17.48 4.40 1.87
N TYR A 632 -17.15 3.95 0.67
CA TYR A 632 -16.08 4.52 -0.12
C TYR A 632 -16.42 4.52 -1.61
N ASP A 633 -15.93 5.53 -2.31
CA ASP A 633 -16.14 5.69 -3.74
C ASP A 633 -14.97 5.11 -4.54
N LEU A 634 -15.31 4.40 -5.61
CA LEU A 634 -14.40 3.94 -6.65
C LEU A 634 -14.78 4.60 -7.97
N TYR A 635 -13.77 5.01 -8.74
CA TYR A 635 -13.93 5.67 -10.02
C TYR A 635 -13.24 4.89 -11.14
N THR A 636 -13.88 4.85 -12.31
CA THR A 636 -13.26 4.34 -13.54
C THR A 636 -12.15 5.26 -14.04
N GLN A 637 -11.41 4.81 -15.04
CA GLN A 637 -10.73 5.73 -15.98
C GLN A 637 -11.78 6.57 -16.74
N PRO A 638 -11.40 7.73 -17.31
CA PRO A 638 -12.31 8.51 -18.14
C PRO A 638 -12.87 7.71 -19.32
N ILE A 639 -14.18 7.86 -19.55
CA ILE A 639 -14.89 7.32 -20.71
C ILE A 639 -15.20 8.42 -21.71
N THR A 640 -15.38 8.06 -22.98
CA THR A 640 -15.80 8.97 -24.06
C THR A 640 -17.28 8.79 -24.35
N LEU A 641 -18.03 9.88 -24.31
CA LEU A 641 -19.42 9.97 -24.76
C LEU A 641 -19.45 10.74 -26.08
N GLU A 642 -19.97 10.12 -27.15
CA GLU A 642 -20.07 10.71 -28.47
C GLU A 642 -21.53 10.81 -28.90
N VAL A 643 -22.02 12.03 -29.05
CA VAL A 643 -23.36 12.31 -29.54
C VAL A 643 -23.29 12.49 -31.06
N ARG A 644 -24.07 11.70 -31.80
CA ARG A 644 -24.17 11.77 -33.26
C ARG A 644 -25.52 12.32 -33.69
N GLU A 645 -25.47 13.09 -34.77
CA GLU A 645 -26.67 13.49 -35.49
C GLU A 645 -27.30 12.27 -36.17
N ILE A 646 -28.46 11.84 -35.68
CA ILE A 646 -29.32 10.93 -36.42
C ILE A 646 -30.09 11.79 -37.42
N LYS A 647 -29.79 11.61 -38.71
CA LYS A 647 -30.68 12.09 -39.77
C LYS A 647 -31.95 11.25 -39.73
N GLU A 648 -33.12 11.89 -39.71
CA GLU A 648 -34.38 11.17 -39.90
C GLU A 648 -34.34 10.41 -41.24
N PRO A 649 -34.94 9.20 -41.32
CA PRO A 649 -35.14 8.53 -42.59
C PRO A 649 -36.02 9.40 -43.50
N SER A 650 -35.50 9.75 -44.67
CA SER A 650 -36.17 10.54 -45.72
C SER A 650 -37.28 9.75 -46.42
#